data_AF-A0A537G6W5-F1
#
_entry.id   AF-A0A537G6W5-F1
#
_cell.length_a   1.000
_cell.length_b   1.000
_cell.length_c   1.000
_cell.angle_alpha   90.00
_cell.angle_beta   90.00
_cell.angle_gamma   90.00
#
_symmetry.space_group_name_H-M   'P 1'
#
loop_
_entity.id
_entity.type
_entity.pdbx_description
1 polymer ?
#
loop_
_entity_poly.entity_id
_entity_poly.type
_entity_poly.pdbx_seq_one_letter_code
_entity_poly.pdbx_strand_id
1 'polypeptide(L)'
;MAVSTLILFVMALSLSSLSGPLAAMVHFPSVPAARASPAVATSWLPAGPSTNTQVQAIFASDVAEQTGFLAETVDLSDVALTPTMVTCLSQTGTSCSGIPGVNPSHFAVTSPLSTHDIFEIQVMLHNNYWGVPMNYGLDSGCTIPVAVGAGVNDATCPGVSIRQAVAHLIDKVQYCASNGIVVCSAVDNDSPLTAGLVTADPCGWDVLFPQTGSNCFVGSPGGTAYHLSPSTSVGHDTGAVAATYSWEPATDNGGKADLCAAAQHLVTAGVASGFNTATCVLTGISANAAAHPVNIFARSDRPPRLALGDGLMESVCYLFTGHFTAATCQQIPTTTTACSGTCYVTETRGPFALFPGFTTSATGINDNWWLYTGGFGSVFPYDSLLYGQFNSAFVSGGAWDQPPCSSSAVPGTASPNYGYACVPAYDSISRTMEFSPCATASGDPSPGQTRTTVTFGNCSSPVALSAQSAGYQTEDMYGKLELWIPIYGPSEQFGYLAKWNTVINSQGLSVPNFFTWLNAHSAGLNSVTQAFAAPTKSLNPYASSTVFDFQTIGVIYDSLGSLNPAQNGQYFDYLASGHSTPCNTNLSIPCDLAHLGYTPPAGTVATVRFSLRPDIFWQSDSVGSAHPARPMTSWDVAFSYITLKATGSFQGGVLSPMIDVHVLDKANFDINLNAIGPFTLLSITAPTIFPGRYWSSTCSGTTWDSDVNAGSVPTSCMAVTNGMSTITFDPLSSAPNNGVATGILIGSSAYECQSAGGIVGGGGCSSTGVQNPPGGGAYTMTRFGCSRVTGNCNAPGANPTSTYFRSAGTLALAIWAGTNGDANHDSVIVGSAAFCFNKAVGTAGCTQWQRGIGNPGTGTPVNVAQVSAVIRFSQDGNFISPFNWLPGIPAACCPFTSNPPVGIQSATPVLFEGTATLNPCSIDSVNGYDC
;
A
#
# COMPACT_ATOMS: atom_id res chain seq x y z
N MET A 1 8.79 35.03 40.37
CA MET A 1 8.05 33.90 39.78
C MET A 1 8.95 32.75 39.27
N ALA A 2 10.24 32.95 38.99
CA ALA A 2 11.12 31.85 38.54
C ALA A 2 11.62 30.89 39.65
N VAL A 3 11.73 31.35 40.90
CA VAL A 3 12.30 30.53 42.00
C VAL A 3 11.28 29.51 42.55
N SER A 4 9.99 29.83 42.57
CA SER A 4 8.95 28.91 43.08
C SER A 4 8.66 27.74 42.12
N THR A 5 8.77 27.94 40.81
CA THR A 5 8.54 26.88 39.80
C THR A 5 9.69 25.87 39.77
N LEU A 6 10.93 26.33 39.98
CA LEU A 6 12.11 25.46 40.06
C LEU A 6 12.07 24.58 41.32
N ILE A 7 11.62 25.13 42.46
CA ILE A 7 11.49 24.39 43.72
C ILE A 7 10.40 23.30 43.63
N LEU A 8 9.29 23.57 42.93
CA LEU A 8 8.23 22.58 42.69
C LEU A 8 8.67 21.45 41.74
N PHE A 9 9.45 21.75 40.70
CA PHE A 9 9.94 20.74 39.75
C PHE A 9 11.00 19.83 40.38
N VAL A 10 11.89 20.38 41.21
CA VAL A 10 12.92 19.61 41.93
C VAL A 10 12.32 18.74 43.04
N MET A 11 11.26 19.18 43.71
CA MET A 11 10.52 18.33 44.68
C MET A 11 9.72 17.22 43.98
N ALA A 12 9.14 17.48 42.81
CA ALA A 12 8.38 16.46 42.06
C ALA A 12 9.26 15.33 41.51
N LEU A 13 10.45 15.65 40.99
CA LEU A 13 11.40 14.64 40.50
C LEU A 13 12.09 13.84 41.62
N SER A 14 12.21 14.42 42.82
CA SER A 14 12.77 13.68 43.97
C SER A 14 11.75 12.71 44.59
N LEU A 15 10.45 13.01 44.53
CA LEU A 15 9.37 12.15 45.05
C LEU A 15 8.95 11.02 44.09
N SER A 16 9.19 11.15 42.77
CA SER A 16 8.91 10.08 41.79
C SER A 16 9.93 8.94 41.79
N SER A 17 11.04 9.09 42.54
CA SER A 17 12.10 8.07 42.66
C SER A 17 11.89 7.06 43.80
N LEU A 18 10.84 7.22 44.62
CA LEU A 18 10.52 6.30 45.72
C LEU A 18 9.59 5.18 45.24
N SER A 19 10.07 3.93 45.28
CA SER A 19 9.25 2.76 44.99
C SER A 19 8.37 2.38 46.19
N GLY A 20 7.08 2.12 45.93
CA GLY A 20 6.13 1.59 46.91
C GLY A 20 4.87 2.44 47.10
N PRO A 21 3.97 2.01 48.01
CA PRO A 21 2.58 2.46 48.09
C PRO A 21 2.37 3.94 48.50
N LEU A 22 3.44 4.68 48.80
CA LEU A 22 3.39 6.12 49.06
C LEU A 22 3.27 6.97 47.77
N ALA A 23 3.63 6.43 46.60
CA ALA A 23 3.43 7.13 45.31
C ALA A 23 1.94 7.30 44.94
N ALA A 24 1.05 6.49 45.50
CA ALA A 24 -0.38 6.49 45.18
C ALA A 24 -1.18 7.61 45.87
N MET A 25 -0.60 8.33 46.83
CA MET A 25 -1.33 9.34 47.62
C MET A 25 -1.00 10.80 47.27
N VAL A 26 -0.17 11.06 46.25
CA VAL A 26 0.12 12.41 45.76
C VAL A 26 -0.81 12.75 44.59
N HIS A 27 -1.95 13.41 44.87
CA HIS A 27 -2.77 14.06 43.84
C HIS A 27 -2.15 15.40 43.46
N PHE A 28 -1.54 15.47 42.28
CA PHE A 28 -1.17 16.76 41.69
C PHE A 28 -2.45 17.53 41.32
N PRO A 29 -2.52 18.85 41.56
CA PRO A 29 -3.60 19.67 41.02
C PRO A 29 -3.55 19.57 39.49
N SER A 30 -4.63 19.04 38.89
CA SER A 30 -4.75 18.95 37.44
C SER A 30 -4.71 20.36 36.84
N VAL A 31 -3.63 20.68 36.15
CA VAL A 31 -3.68 21.74 35.13
C VAL A 31 -4.62 21.19 34.05
N PRO A 32 -5.71 21.88 33.68
CA PRO A 32 -6.50 21.45 32.54
C PRO A 32 -5.61 21.60 31.30
N ALA A 33 -4.99 20.50 30.88
CA ALA A 33 -4.61 20.38 29.47
C ALA A 33 -5.91 20.54 28.68
N ALA A 34 -5.93 21.47 27.73
CA ALA A 34 -7.00 21.55 26.75
C ALA A 34 -7.19 20.13 26.20
N ARG A 35 -8.32 19.50 26.51
CA ARG A 35 -8.63 18.17 25.99
C ARG A 35 -8.74 18.36 24.48
N ALA A 36 -7.81 17.78 23.73
CA ALA A 36 -8.04 17.53 22.32
C ALA A 36 -9.36 16.75 22.19
N SER A 37 -10.08 16.90 21.09
CA SER A 37 -11.12 15.93 20.70
C SER A 37 -10.48 14.89 19.79
N PRO A 38 -9.70 13.90 20.31
CA PRO A 38 -9.12 12.87 19.47
C PRO A 38 -10.24 12.07 18.82
N ALA A 39 -10.04 11.66 17.56
CA ALA A 39 -10.85 10.62 16.96
C ALA A 39 -10.89 9.40 17.89
N VAL A 40 -12.08 8.86 18.10
CA VAL A 40 -12.25 7.66 18.92
C VAL A 40 -11.61 6.49 18.18
N ALA A 41 -10.82 5.66 18.86
CA ALA A 41 -10.37 4.40 18.30
C ALA A 41 -11.61 3.53 17.99
N THR A 42 -11.92 3.35 16.71
CA THR A 42 -13.09 2.63 16.23
C THR A 42 -12.72 1.18 15.98
N SER A 43 -13.56 0.29 16.49
CA SER A 43 -13.52 -1.11 16.08
C SER A 43 -14.10 -1.26 14.67
N TRP A 44 -13.62 -2.23 13.90
CA TRP A 44 -14.03 -2.48 12.52
C TRP A 44 -14.91 -3.74 12.40
N LEU A 45 -15.63 -3.84 11.28
CA LEU A 45 -16.42 -5.01 10.90
C LEU A 45 -16.04 -5.43 9.46
N PRO A 46 -15.82 -6.72 9.16
CA PRO A 46 -15.58 -7.21 7.80
C PRO A 46 -16.88 -7.23 6.96
N ALA A 47 -17.79 -6.29 7.19
CA ALA A 47 -19.11 -6.27 6.60
C ALA A 47 -19.51 -4.88 6.11
N GLY A 48 -19.83 -4.86 4.82
CA GLY A 48 -20.92 -4.13 4.18
C GLY A 48 -20.80 -2.61 4.13
N PRO A 49 -20.95 -1.99 2.95
CA PRO A 49 -21.02 -0.55 2.84
C PRO A 49 -22.28 -0.02 3.54
N SER A 50 -22.02 0.76 4.59
CA SER A 50 -23.04 1.42 5.40
C SER A 50 -23.70 2.58 4.64
N THR A 51 -23.14 3.02 3.51
CA THR A 51 -23.71 3.99 2.58
C THR A 51 -24.19 3.33 1.29
N ASN A 52 -25.03 4.03 0.52
CA ASN A 52 -25.46 3.59 -0.82
C ASN A 52 -24.52 4.10 -1.92
N THR A 53 -23.83 5.20 -1.66
CA THR A 53 -22.98 5.88 -2.63
C THR A 53 -21.61 6.10 -2.01
N GLN A 54 -20.58 5.85 -2.80
CA GLN A 54 -19.21 6.25 -2.50
C GLN A 54 -18.76 7.18 -3.61
N VAL A 55 -18.22 8.33 -3.20
CA VAL A 55 -17.67 9.33 -4.12
C VAL A 55 -16.18 9.45 -3.86
N GLN A 56 -15.37 9.35 -4.91
CA GLN A 56 -13.95 9.70 -4.90
C GLN A 56 -13.81 11.03 -5.64
N ALA A 57 -13.69 12.12 -4.90
CA ALA A 57 -13.51 13.46 -5.45
C ALA A 57 -12.04 13.70 -5.75
N ILE A 58 -11.71 14.01 -7.01
CA ILE A 58 -10.33 14.14 -7.46
C ILE A 58 -9.88 15.59 -7.35
N PHE A 59 -8.78 15.83 -6.66
CA PHE A 59 -8.13 17.13 -6.57
C PHE A 59 -6.86 17.17 -7.41
N ALA A 60 -6.35 18.38 -7.65
CA ALA A 60 -5.14 18.60 -8.42
C ALA A 60 -3.87 18.65 -7.55
N SER A 61 -4.02 18.74 -6.23
CA SER A 61 -2.93 18.82 -5.25
C SER A 61 -3.43 18.62 -3.83
N ASP A 62 -2.50 18.33 -2.92
CA ASP A 62 -2.71 18.26 -1.47
C ASP A 62 -3.37 19.55 -0.94
N VAL A 63 -2.95 20.71 -1.43
CA VAL A 63 -3.47 22.02 -1.00
C VAL A 63 -4.93 22.23 -1.46
N ALA A 64 -5.25 21.81 -2.69
CA ALA A 64 -6.59 21.92 -3.23
C ALA A 64 -7.56 21.03 -2.45
N GLU A 65 -7.14 19.81 -2.12
CA GLU A 65 -7.90 18.92 -1.25
C GLU A 65 -8.09 19.48 0.14
N GLN A 66 -7.01 19.92 0.82
CA GLN A 66 -7.11 20.48 2.17
C GLN A 66 -8.07 21.67 2.20
N THR A 67 -8.07 22.49 1.15
CA THR A 67 -9.04 23.60 1.00
C THR A 67 -10.47 23.08 0.88
N GLY A 68 -10.71 22.03 0.08
CA GLY A 68 -12.01 21.38 -0.03
C GLY A 68 -12.48 20.75 1.29
N PHE A 69 -11.57 20.09 2.00
CA PHE A 69 -11.84 19.48 3.30
C PHE A 69 -12.22 20.53 4.36
N LEU A 70 -11.44 21.62 4.48
CA LEU A 70 -11.75 22.72 5.40
C LEU A 70 -13.04 23.47 5.03
N ALA A 71 -13.44 23.43 3.76
CA ALA A 71 -14.72 23.93 3.27
C ALA A 71 -15.88 22.93 3.40
N GLU A 72 -15.63 21.75 3.98
CA GLU A 72 -16.60 20.66 4.19
C GLU A 72 -17.25 20.16 2.88
N THR A 73 -16.54 20.27 1.74
CA THR A 73 -17.01 19.75 0.44
C THR A 73 -16.73 18.26 0.25
N VAL A 74 -15.89 17.69 1.12
CA VAL A 74 -15.53 16.28 1.21
C VAL A 74 -15.61 15.81 2.66
N ASP A 75 -15.81 14.52 2.86
CA ASP A 75 -16.04 13.94 4.18
C ASP A 75 -14.75 13.41 4.83
N LEU A 76 -13.89 12.81 4.01
CA LEU A 76 -12.65 12.13 4.41
C LEU A 76 -11.50 12.68 3.55
N SER A 77 -10.34 12.92 4.17
CA SER A 77 -9.11 13.34 3.47
C SER A 77 -8.12 12.18 3.37
N ASP A 78 -7.45 12.04 2.23
CA ASP A 78 -6.31 11.13 2.02
C ASP A 78 -4.96 11.86 2.09
N VAL A 79 -4.99 13.15 2.42
CA VAL A 79 -3.80 13.97 2.68
C VAL A 79 -3.60 14.15 4.18
N ALA A 80 -2.37 13.93 4.62
CA ALA A 80 -1.98 14.25 5.99
C ALA A 80 -2.23 15.72 6.32
N LEU A 81 -2.84 15.98 7.48
CA LEU A 81 -3.07 17.32 7.97
C LEU A 81 -1.73 18.01 8.28
N THR A 82 -1.62 19.30 8.00
CA THR A 82 -0.46 20.09 8.43
C THR A 82 -0.45 20.27 9.95
N PRO A 83 0.71 20.57 10.59
CA PRO A 83 0.79 20.84 12.03
C PRO A 83 -0.18 21.94 12.50
N THR A 84 -0.35 22.98 11.67
CA THR A 84 -1.32 24.04 11.91
C THR A 84 -2.75 23.51 11.90
N MET A 85 -3.11 22.66 10.92
CA MET A 85 -4.42 22.01 10.85
C MET A 85 -4.66 21.07 12.03
N VAL A 86 -3.70 20.20 12.38
CA VAL A 86 -3.82 19.31 13.54
C VAL A 86 -4.06 20.12 14.81
N THR A 87 -3.24 21.14 15.05
CA THR A 87 -3.37 22.01 16.24
C THR A 87 -4.72 22.73 16.26
N CYS A 88 -5.24 23.11 15.09
CA CYS A 88 -6.47 23.86 14.95
C CYS A 88 -7.72 22.98 15.10
N LEU A 89 -7.77 21.87 14.36
CA LEU A 89 -8.92 20.97 14.25
C LEU A 89 -9.07 20.06 15.48
N SER A 90 -8.00 19.87 16.26
CA SER A 90 -8.07 19.11 17.53
C SER A 90 -8.67 19.91 18.69
N GLN A 91 -8.88 21.22 18.55
CA GLN A 91 -9.39 22.07 19.62
C GLN A 91 -10.89 21.87 19.87
N THR A 92 -11.30 21.96 21.13
CA THR A 92 -12.71 22.08 21.48
C THR A 92 -13.16 23.53 21.33
N GLY A 93 -13.97 23.84 20.32
CA GLY A 93 -14.49 25.20 20.11
C GLY A 93 -15.19 25.36 18.76
N THR A 94 -15.77 26.55 18.54
CA THR A 94 -16.46 26.90 17.29
C THR A 94 -15.62 27.74 16.33
N SER A 95 -14.39 28.06 16.70
CA SER A 95 -13.45 28.82 15.89
C SER A 95 -12.02 28.48 16.28
N CYS A 96 -11.09 28.70 15.35
CA CYS A 96 -9.67 28.52 15.56
C CYS A 96 -8.90 29.70 14.97
N SER A 97 -7.95 30.25 15.74
CA SER A 97 -7.17 31.42 15.31
C SER A 97 -6.16 31.12 14.22
N GLY A 98 -5.73 29.85 14.09
CA GLY A 98 -4.74 29.41 13.09
C GLY A 98 -5.31 29.25 11.69
N ILE A 99 -6.63 29.07 11.54
CA ILE A 99 -7.31 28.90 10.25
C ILE A 99 -8.65 29.67 10.30
N PRO A 100 -8.70 30.91 9.81
CA PRO A 100 -9.91 31.73 9.85
C PRO A 100 -11.11 31.07 9.15
N GLY A 101 -12.28 31.13 9.79
CA GLY A 101 -13.54 30.63 9.21
C GLY A 101 -13.82 29.14 9.44
N VAL A 102 -12.88 28.39 10.02
CA VAL A 102 -13.05 26.96 10.31
C VAL A 102 -13.61 26.75 11.71
N ASN A 103 -14.58 25.83 11.82
CA ASN A 103 -15.14 25.38 13.10
C ASN A 103 -14.54 24.01 13.48
N PRO A 104 -13.61 23.95 14.45
CA PRO A 104 -12.98 22.68 14.87
C PRO A 104 -13.97 21.59 15.30
N SER A 105 -15.13 21.94 15.87
CA SER A 105 -16.14 20.95 16.30
C SER A 105 -16.76 20.13 15.17
N HIS A 106 -16.55 20.53 13.91
CA HIS A 106 -17.02 19.79 12.74
C HIS A 106 -16.03 18.72 12.27
N PHE A 107 -14.84 18.67 12.85
CA PHE A 107 -13.74 17.82 12.39
C PHE A 107 -13.29 16.85 13.48
N ALA A 108 -12.80 15.71 13.05
CA ALA A 108 -12.09 14.75 13.88
C ALA A 108 -10.71 14.49 13.28
N VAL A 109 -9.72 14.34 14.16
CA VAL A 109 -8.33 14.13 13.78
C VAL A 109 -7.88 12.79 14.34
N THR A 110 -7.32 11.94 13.48
CA THR A 110 -6.80 10.63 13.91
C THR A 110 -5.64 10.76 14.89
N SER A 111 -5.38 9.72 15.69
CA SER A 111 -4.11 9.61 16.39
C SER A 111 -2.96 9.53 15.38
N PRO A 112 -1.76 10.06 15.70
CA PRO A 112 -0.59 9.86 14.84
C PRO A 112 -0.39 8.37 14.58
N LEU A 113 -0.23 8.00 13.31
CA LEU A 113 0.14 6.66 12.87
C LEU A 113 1.37 6.75 12.00
N SER A 114 2.34 5.86 12.23
CA SER A 114 3.35 5.58 11.19
C SER A 114 2.63 4.88 10.05
N THR A 115 2.56 5.52 8.89
CA THR A 115 1.89 4.96 7.71
C THR A 115 2.71 3.87 7.02
N HIS A 116 3.83 3.43 7.62
CA HIS A 116 4.81 2.56 6.95
C HIS A 116 5.19 3.12 5.56
N ASP A 117 5.11 4.43 5.34
CA ASP A 117 5.51 5.04 4.09
C ASP A 117 6.96 5.46 4.18
N ILE A 118 7.64 5.51 3.04
CA ILE A 118 8.94 6.13 2.94
C ILE A 118 8.93 7.21 1.89
N PHE A 119 9.47 8.36 2.25
CA PHE A 119 9.56 9.51 1.39
C PHE A 119 11.02 9.68 0.93
N GLU A 120 11.27 9.56 -0.38
CA GLU A 120 12.64 9.39 -0.90
C GLU A 120 12.91 10.16 -2.20
N ILE A 121 14.18 10.16 -2.65
CA ILE A 121 14.58 10.42 -4.03
C ILE A 121 14.79 9.09 -4.74
N GLN A 122 13.98 8.82 -5.75
CA GLN A 122 14.09 7.63 -6.58
C GLN A 122 15.00 7.89 -7.77
N VAL A 123 15.76 6.87 -8.16
CA VAL A 123 16.83 6.97 -9.15
C VAL A 123 16.57 5.99 -10.29
N MET A 124 16.76 6.43 -11.53
CA MET A 124 16.70 5.60 -12.73
C MET A 124 18.09 5.00 -13.01
N LEU A 125 18.29 3.74 -12.61
CA LEU A 125 19.60 3.09 -12.59
C LEU A 125 20.12 2.59 -13.95
N HIS A 126 19.30 2.63 -15.01
CA HIS A 126 19.77 2.41 -16.38
C HIS A 126 20.32 3.71 -17.03
N ASN A 127 19.97 4.89 -16.52
CA ASN A 127 20.29 6.16 -17.17
C ASN A 127 21.78 6.58 -17.00
N ASN A 128 22.16 7.63 -17.74
CA ASN A 128 23.48 8.25 -17.68
C ASN A 128 23.42 9.61 -16.96
N TYR A 129 24.25 9.78 -15.93
CA TYR A 129 24.29 10.97 -15.09
C TYR A 129 25.61 11.70 -15.31
N TRP A 130 25.57 12.87 -15.95
CA TRP A 130 26.75 13.68 -16.26
C TRP A 130 27.87 12.95 -17.00
N GLY A 131 27.53 11.97 -17.83
CA GLY A 131 28.48 11.14 -18.57
C GLY A 131 28.80 9.82 -17.88
N VAL A 132 28.34 9.59 -16.66
CA VAL A 132 28.56 8.35 -15.89
C VAL A 132 27.34 7.44 -16.03
N PRO A 133 27.46 6.27 -16.68
CA PRO A 133 26.39 5.29 -16.72
C PRO A 133 26.22 4.63 -15.35
N MET A 134 24.97 4.48 -14.87
CA MET A 134 24.67 3.82 -13.59
C MET A 134 24.70 2.28 -13.66
N ASN A 135 24.73 1.71 -14.87
CA ASN A 135 24.87 0.27 -15.14
C ASN A 135 23.90 -0.61 -14.31
N TYR A 136 22.62 -0.24 -14.26
CA TYR A 136 21.58 -0.96 -13.53
C TYR A 136 21.82 -1.06 -12.01
N GLY A 137 22.54 -0.09 -11.45
CA GLY A 137 22.77 0.05 -10.02
C GLY A 137 24.16 -0.40 -9.56
N LEU A 138 24.91 -1.11 -10.41
CA LEU A 138 26.26 -1.57 -10.11
C LEU A 138 27.20 -1.41 -11.31
N ASP A 139 28.22 -0.57 -11.16
CA ASP A 139 29.19 -0.28 -12.23
C ASP A 139 30.04 -1.49 -12.64
N SER A 140 30.46 -1.51 -13.91
CA SER A 140 31.40 -2.50 -14.40
C SER A 140 32.75 -2.36 -13.67
N GLY A 141 33.15 -3.43 -12.96
CA GLY A 141 34.35 -3.44 -12.14
C GLY A 141 34.13 -3.03 -10.68
N CYS A 142 32.92 -2.56 -10.33
CA CYS A 142 32.54 -2.36 -8.94
C CYS A 142 32.48 -3.71 -8.20
N THR A 143 33.09 -3.78 -7.02
CA THR A 143 33.07 -4.97 -6.16
C THR A 143 32.33 -4.67 -4.88
N ILE A 144 31.25 -5.39 -4.63
CA ILE A 144 30.49 -5.30 -3.37
C ILE A 144 31.27 -6.06 -2.27
N PRO A 145 31.65 -5.42 -1.16
CA PRO A 145 32.32 -6.12 -0.07
C PRO A 145 31.43 -7.19 0.57
N VAL A 146 32.02 -8.35 0.86
CA VAL A 146 31.34 -9.44 1.60
C VAL A 146 31.11 -9.05 3.07
N ALA A 147 31.94 -8.16 3.63
CA ALA A 147 31.79 -7.67 4.99
C ALA A 147 30.52 -6.82 5.13
N VAL A 148 29.74 -7.10 6.17
CA VAL A 148 28.52 -6.36 6.53
C VAL A 148 28.88 -4.94 6.96
N GLY A 149 28.08 -3.94 6.55
CA GLY A 149 28.32 -2.53 6.88
C GLY A 149 29.60 -1.94 6.28
N ALA A 150 30.17 -2.57 5.25
CA ALA A 150 31.32 -2.07 4.50
C ALA A 150 30.87 -1.61 3.09
N GLY A 151 31.00 -0.31 2.84
CA GLY A 151 30.66 0.35 1.59
C GLY A 151 31.57 -0.04 0.44
N VAL A 152 31.09 0.25 -0.77
CA VAL A 152 31.84 -0.03 -1.99
C VAL A 152 33.01 0.94 -2.15
N ASN A 153 33.96 0.61 -3.03
CA ASN A 153 35.01 1.56 -3.38
C ASN A 153 34.49 2.52 -4.46
N ASP A 154 34.12 3.72 -4.06
CA ASP A 154 33.54 4.78 -4.90
C ASP A 154 34.33 5.09 -6.16
N ALA A 155 35.66 5.02 -6.12
CA ALA A 155 36.50 5.26 -7.30
C ALA A 155 36.32 4.19 -8.39
N THR A 156 35.89 2.98 -8.01
CA THR A 156 35.54 1.88 -8.92
C THR A 156 34.04 1.69 -9.08
N CYS A 157 33.24 2.46 -8.35
CA CYS A 157 31.78 2.41 -8.31
C CYS A 157 31.20 3.84 -8.49
N PRO A 158 31.52 4.52 -9.60
CA PRO A 158 31.21 5.94 -9.79
C PRO A 158 29.71 6.26 -9.74
N GLY A 159 28.84 5.31 -10.07
CA GLY A 159 27.39 5.44 -9.94
C GLY A 159 26.92 5.48 -8.49
N VAL A 160 27.50 4.67 -7.61
CA VAL A 160 27.23 4.76 -6.15
C VAL A 160 27.69 6.11 -5.62
N SER A 161 28.90 6.54 -5.99
CA SER A 161 29.46 7.84 -5.61
C SER A 161 28.53 9.00 -6.01
N ILE A 162 27.91 8.98 -7.19
CA ILE A 162 26.93 10.01 -7.59
C ILE A 162 25.70 10.01 -6.68
N ARG A 163 25.17 8.85 -6.30
CA ARG A 163 23.98 8.77 -5.44
C ARG A 163 24.28 9.24 -4.02
N GLN A 164 25.45 8.91 -3.50
CA GLN A 164 25.98 9.44 -2.23
C GLN A 164 26.20 10.96 -2.30
N ALA A 165 26.66 11.49 -3.44
CA ALA A 165 26.74 12.94 -3.65
C ALA A 165 25.37 13.61 -3.50
N VAL A 166 24.31 13.02 -4.08
CA VAL A 166 22.95 13.53 -3.94
C VAL A 166 22.44 13.42 -2.49
N ALA A 167 22.77 12.33 -1.78
CA ALA A 167 22.42 12.16 -0.37
C ALA A 167 22.99 13.28 0.52
N HIS A 168 24.25 13.68 0.31
CA HIS A 168 24.87 14.82 1.01
C HIS A 168 24.27 16.19 0.66
N LEU A 169 23.51 16.32 -0.43
CA LEU A 169 22.88 17.59 -0.79
C LEU A 169 21.58 17.86 -0.03
N ILE A 170 21.17 16.97 0.88
CA ILE A 170 19.91 17.06 1.60
C ILE A 170 20.16 16.88 3.09
N ASP A 171 20.05 17.95 3.88
CA ASP A 171 19.99 17.82 5.34
C ASP A 171 18.60 17.29 5.72
N LYS A 172 18.48 15.97 5.85
CA LYS A 172 17.19 15.28 6.07
C LYS A 172 16.57 15.63 7.43
N VAL A 173 17.40 15.81 8.46
CA VAL A 173 16.97 16.26 9.80
C VAL A 173 16.37 17.66 9.73
N GLN A 174 17.07 18.59 9.09
CA GLN A 174 16.59 19.96 8.93
C GLN A 174 15.40 20.03 7.96
N TYR A 175 15.36 19.17 6.94
CA TYR A 175 14.22 19.03 6.04
C TYR A 175 12.96 18.64 6.83
N CYS A 176 13.07 17.64 7.71
CA CYS A 176 12.00 17.25 8.62
C CYS A 176 11.58 18.40 9.57
N ALA A 177 12.54 19.17 10.09
CA ALA A 177 12.28 20.26 11.02
C ALA A 177 11.59 21.48 10.37
N SER A 178 11.80 21.71 9.08
CA SER A 178 11.41 22.97 8.40
C SER A 178 10.23 22.84 7.42
N ASN A 179 9.89 21.65 6.92
CA ASN A 179 8.86 21.48 5.88
C ASN A 179 7.42 21.26 6.40
N GLY A 180 7.16 21.49 7.70
CA GLY A 180 5.80 21.48 8.23
C GLY A 180 5.11 20.12 8.19
N ILE A 181 5.84 19.03 8.44
CA ILE A 181 5.32 17.67 8.60
C ILE A 181 5.05 17.43 10.10
N VAL A 182 3.90 16.85 10.46
CA VAL A 182 3.42 16.74 11.87
C VAL A 182 4.39 15.97 12.76
N VAL A 183 4.83 14.80 12.31
CA VAL A 183 5.91 14.02 12.94
C VAL A 183 6.72 13.39 11.80
N CYS A 184 7.97 13.84 11.65
CA CYS A 184 8.89 13.41 10.61
C CYS A 184 10.06 12.68 11.27
N SER A 185 10.29 11.42 10.89
CA SER A 185 11.49 10.69 11.29
C SER A 185 12.46 10.74 10.13
N ALA A 186 13.49 11.58 10.23
CA ALA A 186 14.56 11.61 9.24
C ALA A 186 15.17 10.22 9.11
N VAL A 187 15.49 9.85 7.88
CA VAL A 187 16.11 8.56 7.55
C VAL A 187 17.55 8.85 7.16
N ASP A 188 18.39 9.05 8.18
CA ASP A 188 19.81 9.42 8.01
C ASP A 188 20.70 8.20 7.75
N ASN A 189 20.18 6.98 7.98
CA ASN A 189 20.69 5.79 7.34
C ASN A 189 20.07 5.71 5.95
N ASP A 190 20.85 5.45 4.90
CA ASP A 190 20.29 5.24 3.55
C ASP A 190 19.66 3.85 3.38
N SER A 191 19.01 3.38 4.44
CA SER A 191 18.20 2.19 4.44
C SER A 191 16.74 2.58 4.57
N PRO A 192 15.81 1.91 3.86
CA PRO A 192 14.42 2.12 4.12
C PRO A 192 14.05 1.67 5.53
N LEU A 193 13.31 2.51 6.25
CA LEU A 193 12.64 2.11 7.49
C LEU A 193 11.58 1.06 7.18
N THR A 194 11.97 -0.21 7.20
CA THR A 194 11.04 -1.31 6.93
C THR A 194 10.44 -1.84 8.22
N ALA A 195 9.11 -1.96 8.25
CA ALA A 195 8.42 -2.46 9.42
C ALA A 195 8.70 -3.96 9.58
N GLY A 196 9.30 -4.35 10.72
CA GLY A 196 9.60 -5.74 11.06
C GLY A 196 11.06 -6.17 10.92
N LEU A 197 11.97 -5.28 10.49
CA LEU A 197 13.41 -5.46 10.56
C LEU A 197 14.06 -4.48 11.55
N VAL A 198 15.22 -4.86 12.07
CA VAL A 198 16.11 -3.93 12.77
C VAL A 198 17.05 -3.31 11.74
N THR A 199 17.10 -1.98 11.69
CA THR A 199 17.86 -1.28 10.66
C THR A 199 19.34 -1.63 10.69
N ALA A 200 19.92 -1.84 9.52
CA ALA A 200 21.34 -2.11 9.36
C ALA A 200 22.24 -0.95 9.81
N ASP A 201 23.43 -1.28 10.33
CA ASP A 201 24.46 -0.30 10.74
C ASP A 201 25.07 0.40 9.51
N PRO A 202 24.78 1.70 9.27
CA PRO A 202 25.14 2.39 8.04
C PRO A 202 26.58 2.90 8.02
N CYS A 203 27.31 2.83 9.14
CA CYS A 203 28.48 3.69 9.37
C CYS A 203 29.69 3.46 8.45
N GLY A 204 29.65 2.43 7.61
CA GLY A 204 30.70 2.22 6.61
C GLY A 204 30.24 2.27 5.17
N TRP A 205 28.97 2.61 4.88
CA TRP A 205 28.46 2.62 3.50
C TRP A 205 29.09 3.72 2.65
N ASP A 206 29.25 4.93 3.21
CA ASP A 206 30.12 5.96 2.65
C ASP A 206 31.57 5.70 3.06
N VAL A 207 32.42 5.36 2.08
CA VAL A 207 33.84 5.07 2.31
C VAL A 207 34.70 6.33 2.30
N LEU A 208 34.25 7.41 1.65
CA LEU A 208 34.96 8.69 1.63
C LEU A 208 34.73 9.48 2.91
N PHE A 209 33.51 9.43 3.46
CA PHE A 209 33.14 10.10 4.72
C PHE A 209 32.48 9.13 5.72
N PRO A 210 33.19 8.08 6.17
CA PRO A 210 32.62 7.08 7.06
C PRO A 210 32.20 7.68 8.41
N GLN A 211 30.99 7.34 8.83
CA GLN A 211 30.48 7.76 10.12
C GLN A 211 31.23 7.07 11.27
N THR A 212 31.43 7.82 12.35
CA THR A 212 31.96 7.31 13.61
C THR A 212 31.10 7.83 14.78
N GLY A 213 31.08 7.10 15.90
CA GLY A 213 30.41 7.56 17.12
C GLY A 213 29.39 6.58 17.70
N SER A 214 28.58 7.07 18.63
CA SER A 214 27.66 6.24 19.42
C SER A 214 26.49 5.68 18.64
N ASN A 215 26.22 6.15 17.42
CA ASN A 215 25.09 5.72 16.58
C ASN A 215 25.45 4.63 15.56
N CYS A 216 26.68 4.09 15.60
CA CYS A 216 27.15 3.01 14.72
C CYS A 216 26.84 1.62 15.28
N PHE A 217 25.55 1.28 15.30
CA PHE A 217 25.05 0.01 15.77
C PHE A 217 23.72 -0.34 15.09
N VAL A 218 23.39 -1.63 15.06
CA VAL A 218 22.15 -2.22 14.56
C VAL A 218 20.94 -1.63 15.26
N GLY A 219 19.93 -1.19 14.51
CA GLY A 219 18.70 -0.58 15.02
C GLY A 219 18.87 0.85 15.52
N SER A 220 20.03 1.47 15.32
CA SER A 220 20.21 2.91 15.49
C SER A 220 19.47 3.66 14.38
N PRO A 221 18.92 4.86 14.63
CA PRO A 221 18.34 5.73 13.58
C PRO A 221 19.34 6.15 12.47
N GLY A 222 20.59 5.70 12.54
CA GLY A 222 21.70 6.35 11.86
C GLY A 222 22.02 7.68 12.54
N GLY A 223 22.88 8.50 11.94
CA GLY A 223 22.97 9.86 12.45
C GLY A 223 23.94 10.81 11.79
N THR A 224 24.82 10.39 10.87
CA THR A 224 25.68 11.33 10.12
C THR A 224 26.26 10.76 8.81
N ALA A 225 25.87 9.57 8.33
CA ALA A 225 26.51 8.99 7.14
C ALA A 225 26.50 9.97 5.95
N TYR A 226 25.43 10.75 5.84
CA TYR A 226 25.28 11.83 4.85
C TYR A 226 24.89 13.17 5.50
N HIS A 227 25.28 13.35 6.76
CA HIS A 227 25.04 14.57 7.54
C HIS A 227 26.26 14.88 8.40
N LEU A 228 27.27 15.50 7.79
CA LEU A 228 28.56 15.75 8.43
C LEU A 228 28.49 16.89 9.45
N SER A 229 27.55 17.83 9.29
CA SER A 229 27.26 18.86 10.30
C SER A 229 25.90 19.53 10.07
N PRO A 230 25.16 19.92 11.12
CA PRO A 230 23.90 20.66 10.96
C PRO A 230 24.11 22.00 10.25
N SER A 231 23.27 22.28 9.26
CA SER A 231 23.21 23.60 8.63
C SER A 231 22.59 24.61 9.61
N THR A 232 23.29 25.71 9.90
CA THR A 232 22.78 26.78 10.80
C THR A 232 22.34 28.04 10.07
N SER A 233 22.46 28.07 8.75
CA SER A 233 22.09 29.20 7.90
C SER A 233 21.31 28.74 6.67
N VAL A 234 20.65 29.69 5.99
CA VAL A 234 19.84 29.40 4.80
C VAL A 234 20.76 29.29 3.58
N GLY A 235 21.12 28.05 3.23
CA GLY A 235 21.83 27.62 2.01
C GLY A 235 23.05 28.43 1.55
N HIS A 236 23.35 28.38 0.25
CA HIS A 236 24.64 28.80 -0.33
C HIS A 236 24.78 30.33 -0.52
N ASP A 237 25.06 31.06 0.56
CA ASP A 237 25.06 32.53 0.57
C ASP A 237 26.37 33.13 -0.01
N THR A 238 26.45 33.35 -1.34
CA THR A 238 27.48 34.21 -1.96
C THR A 238 27.04 35.07 -3.16
N GLY A 239 25.74 35.21 -3.48
CA GLY A 239 25.27 35.98 -4.66
C GLY A 239 23.81 36.48 -4.60
N ALA A 240 23.38 37.29 -5.58
CA ALA A 240 22.14 38.11 -5.56
C ALA A 240 20.79 37.37 -5.41
N VAL A 241 20.77 36.04 -5.41
CA VAL A 241 19.62 35.20 -5.07
C VAL A 241 20.12 34.14 -4.09
N ALA A 242 19.72 34.26 -2.83
CA ALA A 242 20.05 33.29 -1.78
C ALA A 242 19.28 31.97 -2.02
N ALA A 243 19.83 30.86 -1.53
CA ALA A 243 19.15 29.58 -1.49
C ALA A 243 17.76 29.70 -0.86
N THR A 244 16.81 28.93 -1.40
CA THR A 244 15.39 29.09 -1.07
C THR A 244 15.03 28.39 0.24
N TYR A 245 15.68 27.26 0.56
CA TYR A 245 15.28 26.38 1.66
C TYR A 245 16.36 26.22 2.74
N SER A 246 15.93 26.19 4.00
CA SER A 246 16.84 26.12 5.16
C SER A 246 17.52 24.77 5.37
N TRP A 247 17.09 23.72 4.65
CA TRP A 247 17.67 22.38 4.70
C TRP A 247 18.70 22.14 3.60
N GLU A 248 18.86 23.09 2.68
CA GLU A 248 19.98 23.06 1.73
C GLU A 248 21.30 23.22 2.50
N PRO A 249 22.35 22.45 2.17
CA PRO A 249 23.65 22.61 2.81
C PRO A 249 24.14 24.05 2.64
N ALA A 250 24.40 24.78 3.71
CA ALA A 250 24.91 26.14 3.60
C ALA A 250 26.38 26.22 3.16
N THR A 251 26.83 27.40 2.70
CA THR A 251 28.28 27.69 2.48
C THR A 251 29.01 28.05 3.78
N ASP A 252 28.29 28.13 4.90
CA ASP A 252 28.85 28.35 6.23
C ASP A 252 29.60 27.10 6.76
N ASN A 253 30.29 27.24 7.90
CA ASN A 253 31.08 26.13 8.46
C ASN A 253 30.26 24.90 8.84
N GLY A 254 28.91 24.99 8.90
CA GLY A 254 28.01 23.89 9.20
C GLY A 254 27.66 23.08 7.95
N GLY A 255 27.06 23.71 6.93
CA GLY A 255 26.63 23.00 5.71
C GLY A 255 27.74 22.77 4.67
N LYS A 256 28.87 23.45 4.80
CA LYS A 256 29.99 23.32 3.85
C LYS A 256 30.60 21.92 3.83
N ALA A 257 30.53 21.19 4.95
CA ALA A 257 31.08 19.84 5.04
C ALA A 257 30.36 18.90 4.07
N ASP A 258 29.04 18.85 4.12
CA ASP A 258 28.21 18.02 3.23
C ASP A 258 28.29 18.50 1.78
N LEU A 259 28.31 19.81 1.54
CA LEU A 259 28.49 20.34 0.18
C LEU A 259 29.84 19.94 -0.44
N CYS A 260 30.92 19.98 0.34
CA CYS A 260 32.23 19.54 -0.11
C CYS A 260 32.34 18.01 -0.23
N ALA A 261 31.59 17.26 0.58
CA ALA A 261 31.48 15.81 0.43
C ALA A 261 30.81 15.46 -0.90
N ALA A 262 29.67 16.10 -1.22
CA ALA A 262 29.02 15.96 -2.51
C ALA A 262 29.96 16.30 -3.68
N ALA A 263 30.71 17.41 -3.58
CA ALA A 263 31.71 17.77 -4.59
C ALA A 263 32.82 16.71 -4.75
N GLN A 264 33.32 16.17 -3.63
CA GLN A 264 34.36 15.13 -3.63
C GLN A 264 33.84 13.83 -4.24
N HIS A 265 32.60 13.43 -3.97
CA HIS A 265 31.98 12.27 -4.63
C HIS A 265 31.83 12.47 -6.14
N LEU A 266 31.43 13.66 -6.61
CA LEU A 266 31.36 13.94 -8.05
C LEU A 266 32.73 13.94 -8.73
N VAL A 267 33.78 14.40 -8.05
CA VAL A 267 35.17 14.27 -8.54
C VAL A 267 35.59 12.80 -8.59
N THR A 268 35.27 12.02 -7.56
CA THR A 268 35.59 10.59 -7.49
C THR A 268 34.87 9.80 -8.57
N ALA A 269 33.63 10.19 -8.91
CA ALA A 269 32.86 9.62 -10.02
C ALA A 269 33.38 10.04 -11.41
N GLY A 270 34.33 10.98 -11.49
CA GLY A 270 34.89 11.47 -12.76
C GLY A 270 34.05 12.54 -13.46
N VAL A 271 33.05 13.13 -12.78
CA VAL A 271 32.25 14.25 -13.32
C VAL A 271 33.11 15.51 -13.45
N ALA A 272 34.06 15.70 -12.55
CA ALA A 272 35.03 16.79 -12.53
C ALA A 272 36.41 16.29 -12.10
N SER A 273 37.46 17.09 -12.31
CA SER A 273 38.83 16.73 -11.91
C SER A 273 39.26 17.30 -10.56
N GLY A 274 38.46 18.18 -9.97
CA GLY A 274 38.68 18.73 -8.63
C GLY A 274 37.56 19.68 -8.22
N PHE A 275 37.68 20.31 -7.06
CA PHE A 275 36.79 21.38 -6.62
C PHE A 275 37.54 22.41 -5.78
N ASN A 276 36.98 23.61 -5.65
CA ASN A 276 37.51 24.64 -4.77
C ASN A 276 37.14 24.31 -3.31
N THR A 277 38.10 23.95 -2.48
CA THR A 277 37.85 23.58 -1.07
C THR A 277 37.33 24.73 -0.19
N ALA A 278 37.40 25.98 -0.66
CA ALA A 278 36.81 27.12 0.02
C ALA A 278 35.30 27.22 -0.20
N THR A 279 34.83 26.89 -1.41
CA THR A 279 33.43 27.08 -1.84
C THR A 279 32.71 25.78 -2.24
N CYS A 280 33.41 24.65 -2.27
CA CYS A 280 32.97 23.34 -2.74
C CYS A 280 32.58 23.28 -4.24
N VAL A 281 32.81 24.35 -5.00
CA VAL A 281 32.44 24.43 -6.43
C VAL A 281 33.38 23.57 -7.27
N LEU A 282 32.81 22.76 -8.17
CA LEU A 282 33.53 21.88 -9.07
C LEU A 282 34.46 22.66 -10.02
N THR A 283 35.60 22.07 -10.33
CA THR A 283 36.62 22.62 -11.23
C THR A 283 37.06 21.55 -12.22
N GLY A 284 37.40 21.98 -13.44
CA GLY A 284 37.75 21.06 -14.52
C GLY A 284 36.64 20.03 -14.78
N ILE A 285 35.40 20.53 -14.89
CA ILE A 285 34.19 19.77 -15.20
C ILE A 285 34.38 19.06 -16.55
N SER A 286 34.01 17.78 -16.62
CA SER A 286 34.17 16.99 -17.84
C SER A 286 33.29 17.52 -18.97
N ALA A 287 33.74 17.37 -20.22
CA ALA A 287 32.93 17.70 -21.38
C ALA A 287 31.65 16.84 -21.46
N ASN A 288 31.69 15.63 -20.90
CA ASN A 288 30.54 14.73 -20.87
C ASN A 288 29.43 15.20 -19.93
N ALA A 289 29.78 15.89 -18.84
CA ALA A 289 28.81 16.40 -17.87
C ALA A 289 27.84 17.42 -18.49
N ALA A 290 28.36 18.34 -19.31
CA ALA A 290 27.53 19.32 -20.04
C ALA A 290 26.71 18.69 -21.18
N ALA A 291 27.16 17.55 -21.72
CA ALA A 291 26.47 16.84 -22.79
C ALA A 291 25.33 15.93 -22.28
N HIS A 292 25.34 15.60 -20.98
CA HIS A 292 24.37 14.71 -20.34
C HIS A 292 23.82 15.35 -19.06
N PRO A 293 23.04 16.46 -19.18
CA PRO A 293 22.40 17.08 -18.03
C PRO A 293 21.42 16.10 -17.38
N VAL A 294 21.38 16.12 -16.05
CA VAL A 294 20.48 15.28 -15.25
C VAL A 294 19.15 16.01 -15.06
N ASN A 295 18.02 15.32 -15.29
CA ASN A 295 16.69 15.89 -15.06
C ASN A 295 16.07 15.39 -13.74
N ILE A 296 15.64 16.34 -12.90
CA ILE A 296 14.86 16.08 -11.69
C ILE A 296 13.38 16.22 -12.03
N PHE A 297 12.58 15.18 -11.75
CA PHE A 297 11.13 15.29 -11.73
C PHE A 297 10.66 15.66 -10.31
N ALA A 298 10.22 16.90 -10.15
CA ALA A 298 9.71 17.44 -8.90
C ALA A 298 8.17 17.33 -8.86
N ARG A 299 7.64 16.61 -7.86
CA ARG A 299 6.21 16.48 -7.63
C ARG A 299 5.63 17.81 -7.19
N SER A 300 4.85 18.44 -8.07
CA SER A 300 4.25 19.75 -7.82
C SER A 300 2.93 19.69 -7.05
N ASP A 301 2.34 18.50 -6.92
CA ASP A 301 1.07 18.25 -6.26
C ASP A 301 1.18 18.23 -4.73
N ARG A 302 2.39 18.06 -4.18
CA ARG A 302 2.66 18.06 -2.73
C ARG A 302 3.78 19.05 -2.39
N PRO A 303 3.51 20.16 -1.68
CA PRO A 303 4.49 21.24 -1.48
C PRO A 303 5.85 20.81 -0.88
N PRO A 304 5.92 19.91 0.13
CA PRO A 304 7.21 19.41 0.61
C PRO A 304 8.03 18.69 -0.48
N ARG A 305 7.38 17.98 -1.41
CA ARG A 305 8.06 17.28 -2.51
C ARG A 305 8.57 18.24 -3.57
N LEU A 306 7.78 19.26 -3.88
CA LEU A 306 8.22 20.33 -4.77
C LEU A 306 9.44 21.05 -4.18
N ALA A 307 9.38 21.41 -2.90
CA ALA A 307 10.49 22.04 -2.21
C ALA A 307 11.77 21.18 -2.29
N LEU A 308 11.65 19.87 -2.02
CA LEU A 308 12.77 18.93 -2.12
C LEU A 308 13.42 18.92 -3.51
N GLY A 309 12.60 18.92 -4.58
CA GLY A 309 13.08 18.97 -5.96
C GLY A 309 13.78 20.29 -6.29
N ASP A 310 13.11 21.40 -5.95
CA ASP A 310 13.60 22.76 -6.18
C ASP A 310 14.95 22.98 -5.48
N GLY A 311 15.06 22.65 -4.19
CA GLY A 311 16.32 22.83 -3.44
C GLY A 311 17.43 21.88 -3.87
N LEU A 312 17.11 20.65 -4.30
CA LEU A 312 18.11 19.75 -4.89
C LEU A 312 18.64 20.31 -6.22
N MET A 313 17.75 20.88 -7.05
CA MET A 313 18.15 21.57 -8.28
C MET A 313 19.07 22.76 -7.98
N GLU A 314 18.73 23.59 -6.99
CA GLU A 314 19.54 24.74 -6.55
C GLU A 314 20.93 24.29 -6.07
N SER A 315 21.00 23.26 -5.24
CA SER A 315 22.24 22.73 -4.67
C SER A 315 23.17 22.12 -5.73
N VAL A 316 22.61 21.30 -6.65
CA VAL A 316 23.36 20.76 -7.78
C VAL A 316 23.85 21.90 -8.68
N CYS A 317 22.99 22.88 -8.98
CA CYS A 317 23.37 24.05 -9.77
C CYS A 317 24.58 24.76 -9.18
N TYR A 318 24.53 25.03 -7.87
CA TYR A 318 25.61 25.68 -7.14
C TYR A 318 26.94 24.91 -7.25
N LEU A 319 26.93 23.58 -7.11
CA LEU A 319 28.16 22.79 -7.26
C LEU A 319 28.85 22.99 -8.60
N PHE A 320 28.11 23.14 -9.69
CA PHE A 320 28.67 23.30 -11.03
C PHE A 320 29.10 24.74 -11.36
N THR A 321 28.46 25.75 -10.80
CA THR A 321 28.61 27.15 -11.24
C THR A 321 29.06 28.11 -10.14
N GLY A 322 28.95 27.72 -8.87
CA GLY A 322 29.16 28.55 -7.69
C GLY A 322 28.06 29.57 -7.41
N HIS A 323 26.95 29.51 -8.14
CA HIS A 323 25.80 30.39 -7.94
C HIS A 323 24.56 29.85 -8.67
N PHE A 324 23.38 30.03 -8.09
CA PHE A 324 22.14 29.69 -8.80
C PHE A 324 21.78 30.78 -9.82
N THR A 325 21.65 30.42 -11.09
CA THR A 325 20.89 31.22 -12.06
C THR A 325 19.95 30.35 -12.88
N ALA A 326 18.75 30.89 -13.17
CA ALA A 326 17.79 30.28 -14.08
C ALA A 326 18.30 30.12 -15.53
N ALA A 327 19.43 30.76 -15.89
CA ALA A 327 20.02 30.67 -17.22
C ALA A 327 20.90 29.41 -17.40
N THR A 328 21.65 29.00 -16.36
CA THR A 328 22.53 27.80 -16.37
C THR A 328 21.84 26.54 -15.84
N CYS A 329 20.77 26.71 -15.06
CA CYS A 329 19.99 25.62 -14.48
C CYS A 329 18.54 25.89 -14.85
N GLN A 330 18.06 25.16 -15.86
CA GLN A 330 16.80 25.49 -16.52
C GLN A 330 15.65 24.70 -15.89
N GLN A 331 14.68 25.43 -15.34
CA GLN A 331 13.37 24.87 -15.04
C GLN A 331 12.61 24.73 -16.36
N ILE A 332 12.20 23.51 -16.69
CA ILE A 332 11.54 23.22 -17.96
C ILE A 332 10.05 23.00 -17.69
N PRO A 333 9.16 23.81 -18.31
CA PRO A 333 7.72 23.69 -18.08
C PRO A 333 7.10 22.36 -18.54
N THR A 334 7.74 21.59 -19.44
CA THR A 334 7.27 20.31 -20.00
C THR A 334 8.40 19.45 -20.58
N THR A 335 8.15 18.14 -20.72
CA THR A 335 9.10 17.01 -20.91
C THR A 335 10.02 17.01 -22.16
N THR A 336 10.18 18.09 -22.94
CA THR A 336 10.86 17.97 -24.25
C THR A 336 11.71 19.15 -24.73
N THR A 337 12.02 20.16 -23.92
CA THR A 337 12.91 21.25 -24.40
C THR A 337 14.35 20.98 -23.96
N ALA A 338 15.24 20.66 -24.89
CA ALA A 338 16.68 20.57 -24.61
C ALA A 338 17.20 21.91 -24.06
N CYS A 339 18.15 21.86 -23.12
CA CYS A 339 18.70 23.09 -22.55
C CYS A 339 19.25 24.02 -23.65
N SER A 340 19.03 25.32 -23.53
CA SER A 340 19.65 26.30 -24.42
C SER A 340 21.01 26.75 -23.86
N GLY A 341 22.12 26.14 -24.31
CA GLY A 341 23.47 26.46 -23.87
C GLY A 341 24.11 25.40 -22.97
N THR A 342 25.10 25.77 -22.14
CA THR A 342 25.73 24.85 -21.18
C THR A 342 24.83 24.68 -19.96
N CYS A 343 24.40 23.45 -19.71
CA CYS A 343 23.41 23.09 -18.70
C CYS A 343 23.84 21.79 -18.04
N TYR A 344 23.75 21.70 -16.72
CA TYR A 344 24.16 20.51 -15.96
C TYR A 344 22.98 19.83 -15.27
N VAL A 345 21.93 20.58 -14.95
CA VAL A 345 20.73 20.06 -14.31
C VAL A 345 19.50 20.75 -14.89
N THR A 346 18.43 19.98 -15.07
CA THR A 346 17.11 20.48 -15.42
C THR A 346 16.09 19.99 -14.42
N GLU A 347 14.98 20.72 -14.32
CA GLU A 347 13.85 20.29 -13.51
C GLU A 347 12.57 20.27 -14.34
N THR A 348 11.85 19.16 -14.27
CA THR A 348 10.48 19.01 -14.76
C THR A 348 9.54 18.98 -13.57
N ARG A 349 8.51 19.83 -13.58
CA ARG A 349 7.47 19.84 -12.54
C ARG A 349 6.21 19.18 -13.05
N GLY A 350 5.62 18.32 -12.23
CA GLY A 350 4.33 17.71 -12.56
C GLY A 350 3.68 17.03 -11.37
N PRO A 351 2.37 16.79 -11.41
CA PRO A 351 1.70 15.98 -10.42
C PRO A 351 2.14 14.52 -10.54
N PHE A 352 1.84 13.73 -9.51
CA PHE A 352 2.12 12.31 -9.44
C PHE A 352 1.77 11.52 -10.71
N ALA A 353 0.58 11.74 -11.27
CA ALA A 353 0.10 11.00 -12.44
C ALA A 353 0.87 11.28 -13.76
N LEU A 354 1.70 12.33 -13.81
CA LEU A 354 2.52 12.65 -14.98
C LEU A 354 3.95 12.09 -14.90
N PHE A 355 4.31 11.41 -13.81
CA PHE A 355 5.64 10.82 -13.70
C PHE A 355 5.82 9.71 -14.74
N PRO A 356 6.79 9.83 -15.68
CA PRO A 356 6.93 8.87 -16.77
C PRO A 356 7.43 7.49 -16.31
N GLY A 357 8.09 7.40 -15.14
CA GLY A 357 8.65 6.15 -14.64
C GLY A 357 7.60 5.10 -14.28
N PHE A 358 6.37 5.49 -13.94
CA PHE A 358 5.30 4.51 -13.69
C PHE A 358 4.89 3.76 -14.96
N THR A 359 5.23 4.26 -16.15
CA THR A 359 4.93 3.58 -17.42
C THR A 359 6.20 3.00 -18.01
N THR A 360 6.33 1.68 -17.93
CA THR A 360 7.38 0.93 -18.62
C THR A 360 6.94 0.57 -20.05
N SER A 361 7.85 0.00 -20.84
CA SER A 361 7.54 -0.43 -22.19
C SER A 361 7.83 -1.91 -22.37
N ALA A 362 6.97 -2.57 -23.16
CA ALA A 362 7.12 -3.95 -23.58
C ALA A 362 8.01 -4.12 -24.82
N THR A 363 8.72 -3.06 -25.24
CA THR A 363 9.64 -3.08 -26.40
C THR A 363 10.95 -2.31 -26.17
N GLY A 364 11.13 -1.66 -25.01
CA GLY A 364 12.30 -0.83 -24.72
C GLY A 364 12.24 -0.21 -23.32
N ILE A 365 13.32 0.45 -22.92
CA ILE A 365 13.41 1.19 -21.65
C ILE A 365 13.00 2.65 -21.87
N ASN A 366 12.28 3.23 -20.91
CA ASN A 366 11.88 4.65 -20.93
C ASN A 366 12.85 5.48 -20.07
N ASP A 367 13.86 6.06 -20.73
CA ASP A 367 14.93 6.84 -20.08
C ASP A 367 14.60 8.33 -19.89
N ASN A 368 13.33 8.73 -20.00
CA ASN A 368 12.93 10.15 -19.97
C ASN A 368 12.88 10.77 -18.55
N TRP A 369 13.49 10.12 -17.56
CA TRP A 369 13.62 10.62 -16.18
C TRP A 369 14.90 10.09 -15.53
N TRP A 370 15.43 10.82 -14.54
CA TRP A 370 16.68 10.48 -13.85
C TRP A 370 16.47 10.44 -12.35
N LEU A 371 16.09 11.59 -11.76
CA LEU A 371 15.79 11.70 -10.33
C LEU A 371 14.31 12.04 -10.17
N TYR A 372 13.66 11.45 -9.17
CA TYR A 372 12.25 11.69 -8.89
C TYR A 372 12.03 11.90 -7.40
N THR A 373 11.33 12.97 -7.05
CA THR A 373 10.86 13.23 -5.67
C THR A 373 9.67 12.32 -5.37
N GLY A 374 9.98 11.06 -5.10
CA GLY A 374 9.05 9.94 -5.17
C GLY A 374 8.30 9.67 -3.89
N GLY A 375 8.34 8.44 -3.42
CA GLY A 375 7.63 7.97 -2.23
C GLY A 375 6.99 6.62 -2.49
N PHE A 376 7.18 5.71 -1.56
CA PHE A 376 6.63 4.37 -1.61
C PHE A 376 5.75 4.14 -0.39
N GLY A 377 4.49 3.79 -0.64
CA GLY A 377 3.50 3.60 0.43
C GLY A 377 3.52 2.19 0.99
N SER A 378 3.19 2.04 2.28
CA SER A 378 2.97 0.75 2.94
C SER A 378 4.11 -0.28 2.74
N VAL A 379 5.34 0.06 3.19
CA VAL A 379 6.53 -0.81 3.26
C VAL A 379 6.42 -1.92 4.31
N PHE A 380 5.30 -2.67 4.27
CA PHE A 380 4.99 -3.76 5.17
C PHE A 380 4.39 -4.96 4.43
N PRO A 381 4.86 -6.20 4.73
CA PRO A 381 6.07 -6.48 5.50
C PRO A 381 7.31 -5.96 4.76
N TYR A 382 8.49 -6.06 5.38
CA TYR A 382 9.72 -5.50 4.82
C TYR A 382 10.12 -6.03 3.43
N ASP A 383 9.55 -7.16 3.00
CA ASP A 383 9.71 -7.73 1.65
C ASP A 383 9.05 -6.89 0.55
N SER A 384 8.00 -6.12 0.87
CA SER A 384 7.25 -5.37 -0.14
C SER A 384 8.13 -4.39 -0.91
N LEU A 385 9.06 -3.74 -0.20
CA LEU A 385 10.08 -2.88 -0.79
C LEU A 385 11.33 -3.69 -1.18
N LEU A 386 11.96 -4.41 -0.22
CA LEU A 386 13.28 -5.01 -0.43
C LEU A 386 13.30 -6.15 -1.46
N TYR A 387 12.18 -6.83 -1.67
CA TYR A 387 12.06 -7.84 -2.72
C TYR A 387 11.21 -7.33 -3.88
N GLY A 388 9.98 -6.86 -3.60
CA GLY A 388 9.00 -6.49 -4.63
C GLY A 388 9.43 -5.33 -5.53
N GLN A 389 10.23 -4.40 -5.03
CA GLN A 389 10.60 -3.17 -5.76
C GLN A 389 11.98 -3.23 -6.43
N PHE A 390 12.95 -3.96 -5.85
CA PHE A 390 14.35 -3.92 -6.29
C PHE A 390 14.89 -5.22 -6.87
N ASN A 391 14.21 -6.36 -6.69
CA ASN A 391 14.66 -7.58 -7.33
C ASN A 391 14.52 -7.46 -8.86
N SER A 392 15.55 -7.87 -9.58
CA SER A 392 15.61 -7.70 -11.03
C SER A 392 14.62 -8.57 -11.79
N ALA A 393 13.98 -9.55 -11.14
CA ALA A 393 12.85 -10.28 -11.71
C ALA A 393 11.61 -9.40 -11.96
N PHE A 394 11.56 -8.19 -11.39
CA PHE A 394 10.41 -7.29 -11.46
C PHE A 394 10.61 -6.08 -12.38
N VAL A 395 11.68 -6.05 -13.19
CA VAL A 395 11.82 -5.04 -14.26
C VAL A 395 10.92 -5.38 -15.45
N SER A 396 10.71 -4.40 -16.34
CA SER A 396 10.16 -4.73 -17.66
C SER A 396 11.26 -5.36 -18.53
N GLY A 397 11.25 -6.69 -18.59
CA GLY A 397 12.30 -7.47 -19.25
C GLY A 397 12.14 -7.54 -20.77
N GLY A 398 13.16 -8.00 -21.49
CA GLY A 398 13.06 -8.28 -22.93
C GLY A 398 14.39 -8.61 -23.62
N ALA A 399 14.48 -8.37 -24.92
CA ALA A 399 15.77 -8.46 -25.64
C ALA A 399 16.57 -7.14 -25.58
N TRP A 400 15.98 -6.07 -25.02
CA TRP A 400 16.48 -4.70 -25.05
C TRP A 400 17.16 -4.26 -23.74
N ASP A 401 17.07 -5.05 -22.69
CA ASP A 401 17.57 -4.76 -21.34
C ASP A 401 18.99 -5.31 -21.10
N GLN A 402 19.86 -5.28 -22.10
CA GLN A 402 21.16 -5.99 -22.07
C GLN A 402 22.32 -5.19 -21.40
N PRO A 403 23.23 -5.83 -20.62
CA PRO A 403 23.21 -7.23 -20.22
C PRO A 403 21.95 -7.52 -19.40
N PRO A 404 21.26 -8.65 -19.66
CA PRO A 404 19.90 -8.82 -19.23
C PRO A 404 19.84 -8.73 -17.72
N CYS A 405 18.92 -7.90 -17.22
CA CYS A 405 18.30 -8.14 -15.93
C CYS A 405 17.75 -9.58 -15.88
N SER A 406 17.36 -10.09 -14.70
CA SER A 406 16.99 -11.50 -14.52
C SER A 406 16.20 -12.10 -15.69
N SER A 407 16.58 -13.29 -16.15
CA SER A 407 15.84 -14.05 -17.17
C SER A 407 14.39 -14.39 -16.80
N SER A 408 13.99 -14.13 -15.54
CA SER A 408 12.61 -14.25 -15.07
C SER A 408 11.76 -12.99 -15.29
N ALA A 409 12.38 -11.87 -15.68
CA ALA A 409 11.68 -10.64 -15.98
C ALA A 409 10.79 -10.80 -17.22
N VAL A 410 9.62 -10.16 -17.18
CA VAL A 410 8.60 -10.27 -18.23
C VAL A 410 8.33 -8.87 -18.79
N PRO A 411 8.24 -8.70 -20.13
CA PRO A 411 7.87 -7.42 -20.72
C PRO A 411 6.51 -6.92 -20.18
N GLY A 412 6.48 -5.71 -19.64
CA GLY A 412 5.29 -5.12 -19.03
C GLY A 412 5.21 -3.60 -19.20
N THR A 413 4.04 -3.02 -18.95
CA THR A 413 3.78 -1.56 -19.08
C THR A 413 3.71 -0.83 -17.74
N ALA A 414 3.77 -1.57 -16.64
CA ALA A 414 3.68 -1.08 -15.27
C ALA A 414 4.46 -2.00 -14.31
N SER A 415 5.72 -2.30 -14.64
CA SER A 415 6.53 -3.21 -13.81
C SER A 415 6.92 -2.56 -12.46
N PRO A 416 6.96 -3.31 -11.35
CA PRO A 416 7.32 -2.76 -10.03
C PRO A 416 8.70 -2.12 -10.02
N ASN A 417 9.74 -2.81 -10.48
CA ASN A 417 11.11 -2.29 -10.55
C ASN A 417 11.30 -1.41 -11.80
N TYR A 418 10.60 -0.28 -11.83
CA TYR A 418 10.74 0.72 -12.91
C TYR A 418 12.03 1.54 -12.81
N GLY A 419 12.76 1.44 -11.69
CA GLY A 419 14.10 2.02 -11.52
C GLY A 419 15.21 1.22 -12.19
N TYR A 420 14.93 0.00 -12.67
CA TYR A 420 15.90 -0.90 -13.31
C TYR A 420 17.10 -1.26 -12.42
N ALA A 421 16.85 -1.58 -11.15
CA ALA A 421 17.84 -2.18 -10.26
C ALA A 421 18.09 -3.64 -10.68
N CYS A 422 19.29 -3.95 -11.18
CA CYS A 422 19.67 -5.29 -11.64
C CYS A 422 21.01 -5.73 -11.08
N VAL A 423 21.02 -6.00 -9.76
CA VAL A 423 22.22 -6.39 -9.02
C VAL A 423 22.12 -7.85 -8.58
N PRO A 424 22.84 -8.80 -9.22
CA PRO A 424 22.67 -10.23 -8.94
C PRO A 424 22.92 -10.65 -7.48
N ALA A 425 23.84 -9.97 -6.79
CA ALA A 425 24.09 -10.23 -5.37
C ALA A 425 22.87 -9.84 -4.51
N TYR A 426 22.21 -8.72 -4.85
CA TYR A 426 20.99 -8.26 -4.20
C TYR A 426 19.82 -9.21 -4.49
N ASP A 427 19.68 -9.64 -5.75
CA ASP A 427 18.64 -10.59 -6.16
C ASP A 427 18.72 -11.91 -5.39
N SER A 428 19.94 -12.41 -5.17
CA SER A 428 20.17 -13.66 -4.46
C SER A 428 19.75 -13.56 -2.99
N ILE A 429 20.10 -12.48 -2.30
CA ILE A 429 19.82 -12.34 -0.87
C ILE A 429 18.36 -11.93 -0.60
N SER A 430 17.79 -11.03 -1.41
CA SER A 430 16.37 -10.64 -1.33
C SER A 430 15.45 -11.84 -1.59
N ARG A 431 15.80 -12.72 -2.53
CA ARG A 431 15.09 -13.99 -2.74
C ARG A 431 15.22 -14.95 -1.56
N THR A 432 16.39 -14.98 -0.91
CA THR A 432 16.60 -15.80 0.30
C THR A 432 15.76 -15.28 1.47
N MET A 433 15.62 -13.95 1.60
CA MET A 433 14.73 -13.29 2.55
C MET A 433 13.26 -13.67 2.30
N GLU A 434 12.78 -13.48 1.06
CA GLU A 434 11.39 -13.73 0.69
C GLU A 434 10.96 -15.19 0.93
N PHE A 435 11.79 -16.14 0.50
CA PHE A 435 11.46 -17.57 0.50
C PHE A 435 12.19 -18.36 1.60
N SER A 436 12.58 -17.70 2.69
CA SER A 436 13.20 -18.37 3.83
C SER A 436 12.23 -19.39 4.46
N PRO A 437 12.69 -20.54 4.97
CA PRO A 437 11.82 -21.49 5.65
C PRO A 437 11.15 -20.99 6.93
N CYS A 438 11.67 -19.92 7.54
CA CYS A 438 11.20 -19.35 8.80
C CYS A 438 11.52 -17.85 8.85
N ALA A 439 10.65 -17.00 9.40
CA ALA A 439 11.00 -15.58 9.45
C ALA A 439 12.02 -15.23 10.55
N THR A 440 12.15 -16.06 11.61
CA THR A 440 13.18 -15.89 12.65
C THR A 440 13.87 -17.16 13.09
N ALA A 441 15.09 -16.97 13.58
CA ALA A 441 15.93 -17.97 14.20
C ALA A 441 16.76 -17.38 15.35
N SER A 442 17.24 -18.25 16.23
CA SER A 442 18.23 -17.84 17.24
C SER A 442 19.50 -17.34 16.55
N GLY A 443 19.99 -16.16 16.97
CA GLY A 443 21.17 -15.53 16.39
C GLY A 443 20.87 -14.47 15.33
N ASP A 444 19.59 -14.20 15.03
CA ASP A 444 19.20 -13.06 14.20
C ASP A 444 19.74 -11.73 14.72
N PRO A 445 19.93 -10.72 13.84
CA PRO A 445 20.37 -9.39 14.22
C PRO A 445 19.49 -8.78 15.30
N SER A 446 20.13 -8.09 16.25
CA SER A 446 19.48 -7.50 17.42
C SER A 446 20.02 -6.10 17.71
N PRO A 447 19.20 -5.20 18.28
CA PRO A 447 19.62 -3.83 18.55
C PRO A 447 20.85 -3.76 19.45
N GLY A 448 21.79 -2.87 19.10
CA GLY A 448 23.02 -2.63 19.88
C GLY A 448 24.23 -3.47 19.45
N GLN A 449 24.07 -4.44 18.55
CA GLN A 449 25.21 -5.05 17.85
C GLN A 449 25.87 -4.03 16.91
N THR A 450 27.14 -4.19 16.60
CA THR A 450 27.88 -3.39 15.60
C THR A 450 28.03 -4.18 14.30
N ARG A 451 28.39 -3.53 13.19
CA ARG A 451 28.75 -4.23 11.93
C ARG A 451 29.80 -5.35 12.08
N THR A 452 30.62 -5.32 13.13
CA THR A 452 31.64 -6.36 13.42
C THR A 452 31.17 -7.44 14.40
N THR A 453 30.03 -7.26 15.07
CA THR A 453 29.50 -8.18 16.09
C THR A 453 28.09 -8.70 15.78
N VAL A 454 27.48 -8.22 14.70
CA VAL A 454 26.20 -8.73 14.19
C VAL A 454 26.30 -10.22 13.87
N THR A 455 25.24 -10.93 14.19
CA THR A 455 25.11 -12.38 13.99
C THR A 455 23.93 -12.67 13.07
N PHE A 456 23.93 -13.87 12.47
CA PHE A 456 22.87 -14.32 11.57
C PHE A 456 22.37 -15.70 11.99
N GLY A 457 21.06 -15.81 12.18
CA GLY A 457 20.35 -17.03 12.53
C GLY A 457 19.95 -17.85 11.31
N ASN A 458 19.97 -19.17 11.48
CA ASN A 458 19.47 -20.12 10.48
C ASN A 458 18.22 -20.85 10.98
N CYS A 459 17.25 -21.04 10.09
CA CYS A 459 16.15 -21.97 10.28
C CYS A 459 16.66 -23.39 10.55
N SER A 460 15.88 -24.18 11.29
CA SER A 460 16.29 -25.52 11.68
C SER A 460 16.03 -26.60 10.62
N SER A 461 15.07 -26.37 9.71
CA SER A 461 14.72 -27.34 8.66
C SER A 461 13.95 -26.66 7.51
N PRO A 462 14.51 -26.63 6.29
CA PRO A 462 15.92 -26.86 5.99
C PRO A 462 16.81 -25.80 6.67
N VAL A 463 18.11 -26.12 6.81
CA VAL A 463 19.09 -25.18 7.37
C VAL A 463 19.40 -24.11 6.32
N ALA A 464 18.84 -22.93 6.50
CA ALA A 464 19.01 -21.74 5.67
C ALA A 464 18.85 -20.49 6.53
N LEU A 465 19.32 -19.32 6.06
CA LEU A 465 19.14 -18.05 6.78
C LEU A 465 17.64 -17.81 7.04
N SER A 466 17.32 -17.31 8.24
CA SER A 466 15.97 -16.79 8.53
C SER A 466 15.65 -15.59 7.64
N ALA A 467 14.36 -15.27 7.47
CA ALA A 467 13.96 -14.09 6.72
C ALA A 467 14.49 -12.80 7.38
N GLN A 468 14.55 -12.70 8.71
CA GLN A 468 15.15 -11.54 9.40
C GLN A 468 16.64 -11.39 9.12
N SER A 469 17.40 -12.48 9.17
CA SER A 469 18.84 -12.45 8.89
C SER A 469 19.15 -12.12 7.44
N ALA A 470 18.43 -12.73 6.49
CA ALA A 470 18.56 -12.41 5.07
C ALA A 470 18.02 -11.00 4.75
N GLY A 471 16.96 -10.56 5.43
CA GLY A 471 16.38 -9.22 5.29
C GLY A 471 17.36 -8.14 5.73
N TYR A 472 18.01 -8.31 6.88
CA TYR A 472 19.09 -7.42 7.31
C TYR A 472 20.22 -7.34 6.28
N GLN A 473 20.65 -8.47 5.71
CA GLN A 473 21.70 -8.47 4.67
C GLN A 473 21.23 -7.82 3.37
N THR A 474 19.94 -7.95 3.03
CA THR A 474 19.33 -7.28 1.89
C THR A 474 19.28 -5.77 2.09
N GLU A 475 18.90 -5.34 3.29
CA GLU A 475 18.88 -3.95 3.73
C GLU A 475 20.29 -3.32 3.75
N ASP A 476 21.29 -4.03 4.27
CA ASP A 476 22.70 -3.61 4.23
C ASP A 476 23.20 -3.47 2.79
N MET A 477 22.78 -4.36 1.88
CA MET A 477 23.15 -4.28 0.47
C MET A 477 22.43 -3.15 -0.27
N TYR A 478 21.18 -2.88 0.09
CA TYR A 478 20.45 -1.71 -0.37
C TYR A 478 21.25 -0.43 -0.04
N GLY A 479 21.65 -0.27 1.22
CA GLY A 479 22.34 0.92 1.70
C GLY A 479 23.74 1.08 1.12
N LYS A 480 24.52 -0.01 1.00
CA LYS A 480 25.85 0.01 0.34
C LYS A 480 25.81 0.47 -1.12
N LEU A 481 24.68 0.27 -1.79
CA LEU A 481 24.49 0.60 -3.20
C LEU A 481 23.68 1.87 -3.39
N GLU A 482 23.11 2.44 -2.33
CA GLU A 482 22.32 3.66 -2.38
C GLU A 482 21.23 3.58 -3.47
N LEU A 483 20.44 2.50 -3.51
CA LEU A 483 19.57 2.22 -4.67
C LEU A 483 18.54 3.33 -4.89
N TRP A 484 17.81 3.72 -3.84
CA TRP A 484 17.12 5.00 -3.72
C TRP A 484 17.59 5.70 -2.44
N ILE A 485 17.41 7.01 -2.37
CA ILE A 485 17.89 7.85 -1.26
C ILE A 485 16.70 8.19 -0.36
N PRO A 486 16.48 7.44 0.74
CA PRO A 486 15.38 7.71 1.66
C PRO A 486 15.59 9.04 2.38
N ILE A 487 14.54 9.86 2.51
CA ILE A 487 14.61 11.17 3.18
C ILE A 487 13.96 11.09 4.57
N TYR A 488 12.72 10.60 4.65
CA TYR A 488 12.01 10.46 5.92
C TYR A 488 10.93 9.39 5.89
N GLY A 489 10.63 8.82 7.05
CA GLY A 489 9.38 8.09 7.31
C GLY A 489 8.41 9.00 8.07
N PRO A 490 7.17 9.19 7.61
CA PRO A 490 6.23 10.05 8.30
C PRO A 490 5.45 9.29 9.38
N SER A 491 5.04 10.04 10.40
CA SER A 491 3.93 9.69 11.27
C SER A 491 2.83 10.71 11.05
N GLU A 492 1.82 10.32 10.28
CA GLU A 492 0.81 11.23 9.75
C GLU A 492 -0.47 11.20 10.60
N GLN A 493 -1.22 12.30 10.56
CA GLN A 493 -2.56 12.42 11.11
C GLN A 493 -3.48 12.89 10.00
N PHE A 494 -4.68 12.30 9.94
CA PHE A 494 -5.64 12.55 8.89
C PHE A 494 -6.92 13.12 9.49
N GLY A 495 -7.64 13.90 8.66
CA GLY A 495 -8.88 14.54 9.04
C GLY A 495 -10.08 13.85 8.42
N TYR A 496 -11.18 13.85 9.16
CA TYR A 496 -12.51 13.56 8.63
C TYR A 496 -13.57 14.45 9.32
N LEU A 497 -14.75 14.58 8.71
CA LEU A 497 -15.85 15.31 9.33
C LEU A 497 -16.43 14.52 10.51
N ALA A 498 -16.56 15.17 11.67
CA ALA A 498 -16.98 14.58 12.95
C ALA A 498 -18.41 14.00 12.94
N LYS A 499 -19.20 14.28 11.88
CA LYS A 499 -20.53 13.67 11.66
C LYS A 499 -20.44 12.16 11.35
N TRP A 500 -19.28 11.67 10.90
CA TRP A 500 -19.07 10.27 10.56
C TRP A 500 -18.65 9.43 11.77
N ASN A 501 -19.31 8.29 11.92
CA ASN A 501 -19.01 7.27 12.92
C ASN A 501 -18.34 6.07 12.25
N THR A 502 -17.54 5.32 13.01
CA THR A 502 -16.88 4.08 12.53
C THR A 502 -15.96 4.31 11.33
N VAL A 503 -15.32 5.48 11.27
CA VAL A 503 -14.20 5.74 10.36
C VAL A 503 -13.01 4.95 10.87
N ILE A 504 -12.44 4.06 10.05
CA ILE A 504 -11.39 3.13 10.47
C ILE A 504 -10.03 3.77 10.25
N ASN A 505 -9.28 3.95 11.33
CA ASN A 505 -7.91 4.44 11.26
C ASN A 505 -6.95 3.25 11.03
N SER A 506 -6.83 2.80 9.78
CA SER A 506 -6.11 1.58 9.43
C SER A 506 -4.59 1.70 9.69
N GLN A 507 -3.96 0.64 10.21
CA GLN A 507 -2.51 0.58 10.34
C GLN A 507 -1.86 0.52 8.95
N GLY A 508 -1.03 1.51 8.63
CA GLY A 508 -0.36 1.64 7.33
C GLY A 508 -1.13 2.49 6.30
N LEU A 509 -2.46 2.44 6.27
CA LEU A 509 -3.25 3.20 5.28
C LEU A 509 -4.05 4.37 5.85
N SER A 510 -4.18 4.49 7.18
CA SER A 510 -4.99 5.50 7.86
C SER A 510 -6.45 5.52 7.36
N VAL A 511 -7.09 6.69 7.27
CA VAL A 511 -8.49 6.89 6.86
C VAL A 511 -8.83 6.39 5.43
N PRO A 512 -8.02 6.63 4.38
CA PRO A 512 -8.36 6.26 2.99
C PRO A 512 -8.16 4.75 2.72
N ASN A 513 -8.97 3.93 3.38
CA ASN A 513 -8.93 2.47 3.27
C ASN A 513 -10.32 1.88 3.00
N PHE A 514 -10.32 0.67 2.44
CA PHE A 514 -11.53 -0.06 2.08
C PHE A 514 -12.51 -0.25 3.25
N PHE A 515 -12.02 -0.60 4.45
CA PHE A 515 -12.85 -0.85 5.62
C PHE A 515 -13.53 0.41 6.15
N THR A 516 -12.91 1.59 6.01
CA THR A 516 -13.59 2.87 6.24
C THR A 516 -14.80 3.02 5.33
N TRP A 517 -14.65 2.76 4.02
CA TRP A 517 -15.77 2.90 3.08
C TRP A 517 -16.82 1.80 3.21
N LEU A 518 -16.51 0.71 3.91
CA LEU A 518 -17.50 -0.25 4.38
C LEU A 518 -18.25 0.29 5.62
N ASN A 519 -17.54 0.62 6.70
CA ASN A 519 -18.17 0.78 8.01
C ASN A 519 -18.63 2.22 8.33
N ALA A 520 -18.09 3.23 7.65
CA ALA A 520 -18.39 4.63 7.95
C ALA A 520 -19.88 4.94 7.73
N HIS A 521 -20.53 5.49 8.76
CA HIS A 521 -21.95 5.83 8.71
C HIS A 521 -22.26 7.15 9.42
N SER A 522 -23.34 7.79 8.99
CA SER A 522 -23.91 8.98 9.63
C SER A 522 -25.43 8.92 9.53
N ALA A 523 -26.11 9.36 10.59
CA ALA A 523 -27.57 9.38 10.61
C ALA A 523 -28.13 10.24 9.45
N GLY A 524 -28.99 9.65 8.62
CA GLY A 524 -29.66 10.34 7.51
C GLY A 524 -28.79 10.64 6.29
N LEU A 525 -27.51 10.26 6.27
CA LEU A 525 -26.64 10.38 5.09
C LEU A 525 -26.46 9.03 4.41
N ASN A 526 -26.49 9.02 3.08
CA ASN A 526 -26.39 7.80 2.27
C ASN A 526 -25.17 7.82 1.31
N SER A 527 -24.33 8.83 1.39
CA SER A 527 -23.16 9.02 0.53
C SER A 527 -21.97 9.43 1.38
N VAL A 528 -20.83 8.76 1.19
CA VAL A 528 -19.53 9.15 1.76
C VAL A 528 -18.63 9.67 0.64
N THR A 529 -18.00 10.81 0.86
CA THR A 529 -17.11 11.47 -0.11
C THR A 529 -15.67 11.42 0.39
N GLN A 530 -14.88 10.54 -0.21
CA GLN A 530 -13.43 10.48 -0.04
C GLN A 530 -12.79 11.48 -1.00
N ALA A 531 -11.93 12.36 -0.52
CA ALA A 531 -11.02 13.10 -1.38
C ALA A 531 -9.87 12.21 -1.83
N PHE A 532 -9.36 12.46 -3.05
CA PHE A 532 -8.07 11.99 -3.53
C PHE A 532 -7.24 13.17 -4.03
N ALA A 533 -6.01 13.29 -3.53
CA ALA A 533 -5.10 14.39 -3.86
C ALA A 533 -4.63 14.39 -5.32
N ALA A 534 -4.75 13.25 -6.00
CA ALA A 534 -4.34 13.06 -7.38
C ALA A 534 -5.30 12.10 -8.12
N PRO A 535 -5.35 12.19 -9.47
CA PRO A 535 -6.14 11.27 -10.28
C PRO A 535 -5.52 9.87 -10.32
N THR A 536 -6.35 8.88 -10.64
CA THR A 536 -5.92 7.56 -11.09
C THR A 536 -5.12 7.67 -12.39
N LYS A 537 -4.14 6.78 -12.54
CA LYS A 537 -3.38 6.58 -13.78
C LYS A 537 -4.14 5.63 -14.71
N SER A 538 -4.58 4.49 -14.18
CA SER A 538 -5.31 3.47 -14.94
C SER A 538 -6.14 2.57 -14.02
N LEU A 539 -7.35 2.25 -14.46
CA LEU A 539 -8.21 1.25 -13.82
C LEU A 539 -8.07 -0.14 -14.46
N ASN A 540 -7.16 -0.31 -15.41
CA ASN A 540 -6.83 -1.59 -16.02
C ASN A 540 -5.92 -2.39 -15.07
N PRO A 541 -6.34 -3.55 -14.54
CA PRO A 541 -5.54 -4.37 -13.63
C PRO A 541 -4.11 -4.69 -14.12
N TYR A 542 -3.88 -4.73 -15.44
CA TYR A 542 -2.55 -4.97 -16.01
C TYR A 542 -1.62 -3.74 -15.97
N ALA A 543 -2.17 -2.52 -15.91
CA ALA A 543 -1.43 -1.26 -16.00
C ALA A 543 -1.53 -0.39 -14.72
N SER A 544 -2.49 -0.70 -13.83
CA SER A 544 -2.61 -0.11 -12.49
C SER A 544 -1.32 -0.32 -11.70
N SER A 545 -0.79 0.75 -11.12
CA SER A 545 0.52 0.76 -10.45
C SER A 545 0.62 1.80 -9.33
N THR A 546 -0.45 2.54 -9.08
CA THR A 546 -0.45 3.62 -8.10
C THR A 546 -1.43 3.35 -6.96
N VAL A 547 -1.21 3.99 -5.81
CA VAL A 547 -2.10 3.84 -4.64
C VAL A 547 -3.54 4.22 -4.98
N PHE A 548 -3.74 5.30 -5.77
CA PHE A 548 -5.06 5.73 -6.24
C PHE A 548 -5.72 4.70 -7.17
N ASP A 549 -4.95 4.08 -8.08
CA ASP A 549 -5.47 3.00 -8.92
C ASP A 549 -5.99 1.85 -8.04
N PHE A 550 -5.18 1.39 -7.09
CA PHE A 550 -5.52 0.26 -6.22
C PHE A 550 -6.66 0.58 -5.25
N GLN A 551 -6.77 1.82 -4.77
CA GLN A 551 -7.91 2.29 -3.96
C GLN A 551 -9.21 2.35 -4.77
N THR A 552 -9.18 2.74 -6.04
CA THR A 552 -10.37 2.74 -6.91
C THR A 552 -10.75 1.34 -7.41
N ILE A 553 -9.79 0.52 -7.85
CA ILE A 553 -10.13 -0.84 -8.30
C ILE A 553 -10.48 -1.75 -7.13
N GLY A 554 -9.91 -1.54 -5.94
CA GLY A 554 -10.21 -2.34 -4.73
C GLY A 554 -11.59 -2.12 -4.13
N VAL A 555 -12.32 -1.07 -4.53
CA VAL A 555 -13.75 -0.92 -4.19
C VAL A 555 -14.69 -1.59 -5.20
N ILE A 556 -14.14 -2.05 -6.33
CA ILE A 556 -14.89 -2.69 -7.43
C ILE A 556 -14.57 -4.19 -7.49
N TYR A 557 -13.29 -4.56 -7.45
CA TYR A 557 -12.79 -5.94 -7.41
C TYR A 557 -12.33 -6.31 -6.00
N ASP A 558 -12.49 -7.58 -5.63
CA ASP A 558 -11.92 -8.12 -4.39
C ASP A 558 -10.68 -8.99 -4.68
N SER A 559 -9.96 -9.35 -3.61
CA SER A 559 -8.80 -10.23 -3.58
C SER A 559 -9.09 -11.50 -2.76
N LEU A 560 -8.28 -12.56 -2.88
CA LEU A 560 -8.52 -13.84 -2.18
C LEU A 560 -8.55 -13.67 -0.66
N GLY A 561 -7.63 -12.87 -0.13
CA GLY A 561 -7.52 -12.55 1.28
C GLY A 561 -7.42 -11.05 1.53
N SER A 562 -7.46 -10.69 2.82
CA SER A 562 -7.33 -9.31 3.27
C SER A 562 -6.54 -9.22 4.58
N LEU A 563 -6.04 -8.02 4.88
CA LEU A 563 -5.36 -7.71 6.13
C LEU A 563 -6.33 -7.06 7.11
N ASN A 564 -6.19 -7.38 8.39
CA ASN A 564 -6.91 -6.70 9.45
C ASN A 564 -6.49 -5.22 9.48
N PRO A 565 -7.42 -4.27 9.31
CA PRO A 565 -7.08 -2.85 9.30
C PRO A 565 -6.58 -2.34 10.66
N ALA A 566 -6.95 -2.96 11.78
CA ALA A 566 -6.46 -2.56 13.10
C ALA A 566 -5.08 -3.15 13.43
N GLN A 567 -4.68 -4.23 12.75
CA GLN A 567 -3.37 -4.86 12.89
C GLN A 567 -2.98 -5.48 11.54
N ASN A 568 -2.23 -4.74 10.72
CA ASN A 568 -1.89 -5.18 9.36
C ASN A 568 -1.05 -6.47 9.33
N GLY A 569 -0.40 -6.82 10.45
CA GLY A 569 0.08 -8.16 10.73
C GLY A 569 -1.01 -9.15 11.15
N GLN A 570 -2.25 -9.13 10.66
CA GLN A 570 -3.24 -10.22 10.84
C GLN A 570 -3.92 -10.47 9.49
N TYR A 571 -3.75 -11.68 8.93
CA TYR A 571 -4.34 -12.10 7.66
C TYR A 571 -5.63 -12.90 7.90
N PHE A 572 -6.62 -12.68 7.05
CA PHE A 572 -7.82 -13.52 7.00
C PHE A 572 -8.28 -13.76 5.55
N ASP A 573 -8.87 -14.93 5.33
CA ASP A 573 -9.48 -15.29 4.05
C ASP A 573 -10.70 -14.39 3.77
N TYR A 574 -10.77 -13.83 2.55
CA TYR A 574 -11.77 -12.84 2.16
C TYR A 574 -12.78 -13.39 1.18
N LEU A 575 -12.35 -13.66 -0.06
CA LEU A 575 -13.12 -14.40 -1.08
C LEU A 575 -13.00 -15.92 -0.89
N ALA A 576 -11.95 -16.38 -0.21
CA ALA A 576 -11.88 -17.76 0.25
C ALA A 576 -12.70 -17.94 1.54
N SER A 577 -13.28 -19.13 1.70
CA SER A 577 -13.84 -19.64 2.95
C SER A 577 -12.77 -20.29 3.84
N GLY A 578 -11.62 -20.62 3.25
CA GLY A 578 -10.47 -21.16 3.93
C GLY A 578 -9.39 -21.63 2.95
N HIS A 579 -8.24 -21.97 3.50
CA HIS A 579 -7.13 -22.56 2.75
C HIS A 579 -6.43 -23.68 3.53
N SER A 580 -5.65 -24.48 2.82
CA SER A 580 -4.78 -25.51 3.39
C SER A 580 -3.49 -25.62 2.58
N THR A 581 -2.47 -26.26 3.16
CA THR A 581 -1.18 -26.50 2.49
C THR A 581 -0.97 -27.99 2.30
N PRO A 582 -1.60 -28.61 1.27
CA PRO A 582 -1.55 -30.07 1.08
C PRO A 582 -0.14 -30.60 0.80
N CYS A 583 0.77 -29.77 0.28
CA CYS A 583 2.19 -30.10 0.19
C CYS A 583 3.08 -28.89 0.45
N ASN A 584 4.24 -29.13 1.07
CA ASN A 584 5.27 -28.15 1.34
C ASN A 584 6.58 -28.89 1.68
N THR A 585 7.55 -28.80 0.79
CA THR A 585 8.85 -29.46 0.94
C THR A 585 9.70 -28.87 2.08
N ASN A 586 9.51 -27.61 2.46
CA ASN A 586 10.14 -27.05 3.67
C ASN A 586 9.66 -27.76 4.95
N LEU A 587 8.43 -28.29 4.92
CA LEU A 587 7.85 -29.10 5.99
C LEU A 587 8.00 -30.61 5.76
N SER A 588 8.81 -31.01 4.77
CA SER A 588 8.99 -32.42 4.37
C SER A 588 7.70 -33.12 3.91
N ILE A 589 6.72 -32.36 3.40
CA ILE A 589 5.48 -32.89 2.81
C ILE A 589 5.64 -32.90 1.28
N PRO A 590 5.74 -34.07 0.62
CA PRO A 590 5.99 -34.16 -0.82
C PRO A 590 4.87 -33.56 -1.67
N CYS A 591 5.24 -32.90 -2.77
CA CYS A 591 4.29 -32.45 -3.80
C CYS A 591 4.17 -33.52 -4.90
N ASP A 592 3.26 -34.47 -4.71
CA ASP A 592 3.04 -35.59 -5.63
C ASP A 592 1.54 -35.88 -5.84
N LEU A 593 1.27 -36.84 -6.73
CA LEU A 593 -0.09 -37.29 -7.06
C LEU A 593 -0.89 -37.76 -5.84
N ALA A 594 -0.23 -38.37 -4.84
CA ALA A 594 -0.90 -38.92 -3.68
C ALA A 594 -1.42 -37.83 -2.73
N HIS A 595 -0.72 -36.70 -2.64
CA HIS A 595 -1.13 -35.58 -1.79
C HIS A 595 -2.08 -34.61 -2.50
N LEU A 596 -1.88 -34.38 -3.81
CA LEU A 596 -2.63 -33.36 -4.55
C LEU A 596 -3.83 -33.92 -5.32
N GLY A 597 -3.79 -35.20 -5.71
CA GLY A 597 -4.80 -35.81 -6.59
C GLY A 597 -4.55 -35.57 -8.09
N TYR A 598 -3.53 -34.80 -8.44
CA TYR A 598 -3.02 -34.62 -9.80
C TYR A 598 -1.48 -34.56 -9.79
N THR A 599 -0.85 -34.74 -10.95
CA THR A 599 0.60 -34.55 -11.08
C THR A 599 0.90 -33.05 -11.17
N PRO A 600 1.58 -32.45 -10.16
CA PRO A 600 1.87 -31.02 -10.20
C PRO A 600 2.87 -30.69 -11.32
N PRO A 601 2.87 -29.43 -11.80
CA PRO A 601 3.89 -28.96 -12.73
C PRO A 601 5.32 -29.21 -12.21
N ALA A 602 6.25 -29.41 -13.14
CA ALA A 602 7.65 -29.61 -12.77
C ALA A 602 8.21 -28.40 -11.99
N GLY A 603 8.91 -28.67 -10.89
CA GLY A 603 9.48 -27.64 -10.03
C GLY A 603 8.56 -27.17 -8.90
N THR A 604 7.36 -27.73 -8.74
CA THR A 604 6.51 -27.44 -7.58
C THR A 604 7.16 -27.92 -6.28
N VAL A 605 7.35 -27.00 -5.34
CA VAL A 605 7.91 -27.27 -4.00
C VAL A 605 6.89 -27.08 -2.88
N ALA A 606 5.78 -26.40 -3.16
CA ALA A 606 4.65 -26.24 -2.26
C ALA A 606 3.37 -25.97 -3.05
N THR A 607 2.23 -26.28 -2.44
CA THR A 607 0.90 -25.98 -2.99
C THR A 607 0.02 -25.45 -1.89
N VAL A 608 -0.69 -24.36 -2.16
CA VAL A 608 -1.74 -23.82 -1.28
C VAL A 608 -3.10 -24.05 -1.96
N ARG A 609 -3.98 -24.78 -1.28
CA ARG A 609 -5.33 -25.10 -1.73
C ARG A 609 -6.34 -24.15 -1.10
N PHE A 610 -7.13 -23.49 -1.92
CA PHE A 610 -8.17 -22.56 -1.51
C PHE A 610 -9.57 -23.09 -1.86
N SER A 611 -10.53 -22.76 -1.01
CA SER A 611 -11.96 -22.99 -1.24
C SER A 611 -12.68 -21.65 -1.31
N LEU A 612 -13.16 -21.25 -2.49
CA LEU A 612 -13.94 -20.03 -2.68
C LEU A 612 -15.27 -20.11 -1.94
N ARG A 613 -15.75 -18.97 -1.47
CA ARG A 613 -17.11 -18.88 -0.94
C ARG A 613 -18.13 -19.11 -2.07
N PRO A 614 -19.22 -19.85 -1.83
CA PRO A 614 -20.25 -20.14 -2.83
C PRO A 614 -21.17 -18.93 -3.09
N ASP A 615 -21.02 -17.87 -2.31
CA ASP A 615 -21.90 -16.72 -2.28
C ASP A 615 -21.39 -15.48 -3.02
N ILE A 616 -20.26 -15.59 -3.71
CA ILE A 616 -19.64 -14.51 -4.46
C ILE A 616 -20.22 -14.46 -5.86
N PHE A 617 -20.71 -13.29 -6.25
CA PHE A 617 -21.25 -13.04 -7.57
C PHE A 617 -20.61 -11.81 -8.20
N TRP A 618 -20.44 -11.86 -9.52
CA TRP A 618 -20.07 -10.71 -10.32
C TRP A 618 -21.23 -9.71 -10.38
N GLN A 619 -20.89 -8.43 -10.32
CA GLN A 619 -21.79 -7.32 -10.61
C GLN A 619 -22.42 -7.50 -12.00
N SER A 620 -23.69 -7.11 -12.17
CA SER A 620 -24.48 -7.48 -13.34
C SER A 620 -24.36 -6.47 -14.48
N ASP A 621 -24.05 -6.94 -15.70
CA ASP A 621 -23.92 -6.11 -16.93
C ASP A 621 -25.26 -5.76 -17.61
N SER A 622 -26.38 -6.28 -17.12
CA SER A 622 -27.73 -6.05 -17.68
C SER A 622 -28.44 -4.81 -17.14
N VAL A 623 -29.30 -4.20 -17.97
CA VAL A 623 -30.18 -3.08 -17.59
C VAL A 623 -31.52 -3.61 -17.03
N GLY A 624 -31.94 -3.13 -15.86
CA GLY A 624 -33.27 -3.38 -15.28
C GLY A 624 -33.32 -4.37 -14.11
N SER A 625 -34.52 -4.80 -13.70
CA SER A 625 -34.76 -5.63 -12.50
C SER A 625 -34.33 -7.10 -12.64
N ALA A 626 -33.97 -7.55 -13.84
CA ALA A 626 -33.36 -8.85 -14.08
C ALA A 626 -31.84 -8.67 -14.07
N HIS A 627 -31.25 -8.76 -12.89
CA HIS A 627 -29.80 -8.82 -12.66
C HIS A 627 -29.35 -10.29 -12.60
N PRO A 628 -29.05 -11.01 -13.71
CA PRO A 628 -28.55 -12.37 -13.61
C PRO A 628 -27.08 -12.32 -13.19
N ALA A 629 -26.86 -12.17 -11.89
CA ALA A 629 -25.53 -12.22 -11.34
C ALA A 629 -24.95 -13.62 -11.53
N ARG A 630 -23.70 -13.68 -11.98
CA ARG A 630 -23.00 -14.94 -12.27
C ARG A 630 -22.04 -15.23 -11.11
N PRO A 631 -21.96 -16.48 -10.64
CA PRO A 631 -21.02 -16.80 -9.57
C PRO A 631 -19.58 -16.58 -10.04
N MET A 632 -18.74 -16.09 -9.16
CA MET A 632 -17.28 -16.16 -9.34
C MET A 632 -16.85 -17.63 -9.22
N THR A 633 -15.91 -18.06 -10.04
CA THR A 633 -15.39 -19.43 -10.01
C THR A 633 -13.88 -19.45 -9.93
N SER A 634 -13.33 -20.61 -9.59
CA SER A 634 -11.89 -20.87 -9.61
C SER A 634 -11.25 -20.59 -10.98
N TRP A 635 -12.01 -20.64 -12.07
CA TRP A 635 -11.50 -20.26 -13.40
C TRP A 635 -11.24 -18.76 -13.54
N ASP A 636 -11.99 -17.91 -12.86
CA ASP A 636 -11.75 -16.47 -12.87
C ASP A 636 -10.46 -16.13 -12.08
N VAL A 637 -10.21 -16.85 -10.99
CA VAL A 637 -8.95 -16.76 -10.23
C VAL A 637 -7.77 -17.21 -11.10
N ALA A 638 -7.88 -18.38 -11.71
CA ALA A 638 -6.85 -18.92 -12.60
C ALA A 638 -6.55 -17.95 -13.76
N PHE A 639 -7.60 -17.41 -14.40
CA PHE A 639 -7.45 -16.40 -15.43
C PHE A 639 -6.67 -15.19 -14.92
N SER A 640 -7.17 -14.54 -13.86
CA SER A 640 -6.58 -13.32 -13.30
C SER A 640 -5.09 -13.53 -12.99
N TYR A 641 -4.76 -14.64 -12.32
CA TYR A 641 -3.40 -14.86 -11.83
C TYR A 641 -2.43 -15.22 -12.96
N ILE A 642 -2.84 -16.11 -13.87
CA ILE A 642 -2.02 -16.52 -15.01
C ILE A 642 -1.74 -15.31 -15.91
N THR A 643 -2.75 -14.49 -16.21
CA THR A 643 -2.61 -13.35 -17.12
C THR A 643 -1.86 -12.19 -16.49
N LEU A 644 -2.08 -11.88 -15.20
CA LEU A 644 -1.32 -10.84 -14.49
C LEU A 644 0.16 -11.21 -14.44
N LYS A 645 0.49 -12.47 -14.11
CA LYS A 645 1.88 -12.94 -14.11
C LYS A 645 2.50 -12.86 -15.51
N ALA A 646 1.79 -13.31 -16.53
CA ALA A 646 2.28 -13.35 -17.91
C ALA A 646 2.54 -11.96 -18.54
N THR A 647 2.03 -10.88 -17.92
CA THR A 647 2.16 -9.50 -18.42
C THR A 647 3.18 -8.66 -17.66
N GLY A 648 3.82 -9.23 -16.63
CA GLY A 648 4.73 -8.46 -15.77
C GLY A 648 4.06 -7.24 -15.13
N SER A 649 2.75 -7.31 -14.91
CA SER A 649 1.98 -6.21 -14.29
C SER A 649 2.45 -5.98 -12.85
N PHE A 650 2.20 -4.77 -12.32
CA PHE A 650 2.62 -4.40 -10.97
C PHE A 650 2.17 -5.43 -9.92
N GLN A 651 0.87 -5.72 -9.87
CA GLN A 651 0.30 -6.74 -8.99
C GLN A 651 0.58 -8.18 -9.44
N GLY A 652 1.11 -8.40 -10.65
CA GLY A 652 1.59 -9.71 -11.09
C GLY A 652 2.94 -10.08 -10.46
N GLY A 653 3.72 -9.09 -9.99
CA GLY A 653 5.02 -9.32 -9.35
C GLY A 653 4.94 -10.22 -8.11
N VAL A 654 3.89 -10.05 -7.28
CA VAL A 654 3.67 -10.88 -6.09
C VAL A 654 3.32 -12.35 -6.42
N LEU A 655 3.02 -12.66 -7.69
CA LEU A 655 2.80 -14.02 -8.20
C LEU A 655 4.10 -14.66 -8.75
N SER A 656 5.27 -14.06 -8.55
CA SER A 656 6.56 -14.63 -8.97
C SER A 656 6.80 -16.09 -8.55
N PRO A 657 6.43 -16.57 -7.33
CA PRO A 657 6.61 -17.99 -7.00
C PRO A 657 5.60 -18.92 -7.68
N MET A 658 4.48 -18.41 -8.21
CA MET A 658 3.41 -19.21 -8.78
C MET A 658 3.81 -19.88 -10.10
N ILE A 659 3.79 -21.21 -10.17
CA ILE A 659 4.00 -21.94 -11.42
C ILE A 659 2.68 -22.05 -12.19
N ASP A 660 1.60 -22.35 -11.48
CA ASP A 660 0.29 -22.66 -12.06
C ASP A 660 -0.83 -22.43 -11.05
N VAL A 661 -2.03 -22.17 -11.57
CA VAL A 661 -3.28 -22.26 -10.81
C VAL A 661 -4.05 -23.46 -11.32
N HIS A 662 -3.91 -24.58 -10.61
CA HIS A 662 -4.58 -25.82 -10.94
C HIS A 662 -5.95 -25.84 -10.29
N VAL A 663 -7.01 -25.91 -11.07
CA VAL A 663 -8.36 -25.88 -10.53
C VAL A 663 -8.92 -27.29 -10.48
N LEU A 664 -9.53 -27.60 -9.34
CA LEU A 664 -10.08 -28.90 -9.02
C LEU A 664 -11.57 -28.95 -9.38
N ASP A 665 -12.29 -27.87 -9.10
CA ASP A 665 -13.69 -27.68 -9.44
C ASP A 665 -14.06 -26.18 -9.46
N LYS A 666 -15.34 -25.83 -9.49
CA LYS A 666 -15.78 -24.41 -9.59
C LYS A 666 -15.43 -23.57 -8.36
N ALA A 667 -15.18 -24.18 -7.21
CA ALA A 667 -14.90 -23.49 -5.95
C ALA A 667 -13.51 -23.82 -5.37
N ASN A 668 -12.90 -24.96 -5.74
CA ASN A 668 -11.61 -25.39 -5.20
C ASN A 668 -10.50 -25.32 -6.24
N PHE A 669 -9.37 -24.76 -5.82
CA PHE A 669 -8.18 -24.67 -6.65
C PHE A 669 -6.90 -24.64 -5.82
N ASP A 670 -5.81 -24.97 -6.50
CA ASP A 670 -4.47 -25.10 -5.97
C ASP A 670 -3.56 -24.08 -6.66
N ILE A 671 -2.86 -23.28 -5.89
CA ILE A 671 -1.75 -22.45 -6.36
C ILE A 671 -0.47 -23.27 -6.17
N ASN A 672 0.12 -23.71 -7.27
CA ASN A 672 1.39 -24.46 -7.26
C ASN A 672 2.56 -23.48 -7.26
N LEU A 673 3.51 -23.65 -6.35
CA LEU A 673 4.60 -22.71 -6.11
C LEU A 673 5.98 -23.35 -6.33
N ASN A 674 6.93 -22.60 -6.90
CA ASN A 674 8.34 -23.01 -7.03
C ASN A 674 9.21 -22.57 -5.83
N ALA A 675 8.65 -21.76 -4.94
CA ALA A 675 9.25 -21.30 -3.70
C ALA A 675 8.13 -20.92 -2.71
N ILE A 676 8.39 -21.09 -1.42
CA ILE A 676 7.46 -20.68 -0.36
C ILE A 676 8.27 -20.17 0.83
N GLY A 677 7.83 -19.06 1.40
CA GLY A 677 8.37 -18.45 2.60
C GLY A 677 7.29 -17.80 3.46
N PRO A 678 7.67 -16.98 4.45
CA PRO A 678 6.74 -16.50 5.47
C PRO A 678 5.77 -15.45 4.97
N PHE A 679 6.11 -14.75 3.89
CA PHE A 679 5.30 -13.68 3.28
C PHE A 679 4.42 -14.19 2.14
N THR A 680 4.72 -15.38 1.61
CA THR A 680 4.13 -15.90 0.37
C THR A 680 2.60 -15.94 0.40
N LEU A 681 1.97 -16.31 1.51
CA LEU A 681 0.49 -16.34 1.59
C LEU A 681 -0.13 -14.95 1.41
N LEU A 682 0.46 -13.91 2.02
CA LEU A 682 -0.01 -12.53 1.83
C LEU A 682 0.14 -12.12 0.37
N SER A 683 1.32 -12.35 -0.19
CA SER A 683 1.68 -11.96 -1.55
C SER A 683 0.78 -12.62 -2.60
N ILE A 684 0.57 -13.93 -2.52
CA ILE A 684 -0.23 -14.65 -3.53
C ILE A 684 -1.74 -14.46 -3.39
N THR A 685 -2.22 -13.79 -2.33
CA THR A 685 -3.66 -13.56 -2.13
C THR A 685 -4.09 -12.11 -2.32
N ALA A 686 -3.12 -11.20 -2.45
CA ALA A 686 -3.32 -9.77 -2.66
C ALA A 686 -3.84 -9.36 -4.07
N PRO A 687 -3.48 -10.04 -5.19
CA PRO A 687 -3.90 -9.58 -6.51
C PRO A 687 -5.42 -9.56 -6.69
N THR A 688 -5.89 -8.57 -7.44
CA THR A 688 -7.31 -8.41 -7.78
C THR A 688 -7.81 -9.57 -8.63
N ILE A 689 -9.01 -10.06 -8.33
CA ILE A 689 -9.71 -11.07 -9.14
C ILE A 689 -10.69 -10.36 -10.07
N PHE A 690 -10.56 -10.59 -11.37
CA PHE A 690 -11.40 -10.00 -12.40
C PHE A 690 -11.97 -11.07 -13.36
N PRO A 691 -13.17 -10.83 -13.92
CA PRO A 691 -13.93 -11.86 -14.61
C PRO A 691 -13.34 -12.23 -15.99
N GLY A 692 -12.94 -13.49 -16.15
CA GLY A 692 -12.39 -13.99 -17.42
C GLY A 692 -13.38 -13.88 -18.57
N ARG A 693 -14.69 -13.93 -18.29
CA ARG A 693 -15.76 -13.72 -19.28
C ARG A 693 -15.61 -12.41 -20.07
N TYR A 694 -15.20 -11.33 -19.42
CA TYR A 694 -15.10 -10.03 -20.08
C TYR A 694 -13.68 -9.75 -20.55
N TRP A 695 -12.69 -10.22 -19.80
CA TRP A 695 -11.29 -9.92 -20.05
C TRP A 695 -10.57 -10.93 -20.95
N SER A 696 -11.13 -12.14 -21.15
CA SER A 696 -10.56 -13.11 -22.08
C SER A 696 -10.79 -12.66 -23.52
N SER A 697 -9.70 -12.41 -24.26
CA SER A 697 -9.79 -12.02 -25.67
C SER A 697 -10.26 -13.15 -26.60
N THR A 698 -10.17 -14.40 -26.16
CA THR A 698 -10.37 -15.60 -26.99
C THR A 698 -11.65 -16.35 -26.67
N CYS A 699 -12.12 -16.26 -25.42
CA CYS A 699 -13.28 -17.01 -24.95
C CYS A 699 -14.35 -16.11 -24.32
N SER A 700 -14.38 -14.82 -24.64
CA SER A 700 -15.31 -13.88 -24.00
C SER A 700 -16.80 -14.27 -24.15
N GLY A 701 -17.60 -13.76 -23.23
CA GLY A 701 -19.05 -13.88 -23.28
C GLY A 701 -19.56 -15.30 -23.02
N THR A 702 -20.48 -15.77 -23.84
CA THR A 702 -21.15 -17.07 -23.65
C THR A 702 -20.23 -18.27 -23.84
N THR A 703 -19.10 -18.09 -24.53
CA THR A 703 -18.08 -19.14 -24.69
C THR A 703 -17.48 -19.49 -23.32
N TRP A 704 -17.00 -18.49 -22.59
CA TRP A 704 -16.54 -18.62 -21.20
C TRP A 704 -17.60 -19.32 -20.34
N ASP A 705 -18.84 -18.81 -20.39
CA ASP A 705 -19.95 -19.36 -19.60
C ASP A 705 -20.18 -20.85 -19.90
N SER A 706 -20.07 -21.27 -21.17
CA SER A 706 -20.25 -22.66 -21.60
C SER A 706 -19.11 -23.55 -21.09
N ASP A 707 -17.87 -23.08 -21.18
CA ASP A 707 -16.68 -23.82 -20.76
C ASP A 707 -16.59 -23.98 -19.24
N VAL A 708 -16.93 -22.93 -18.49
CA VAL A 708 -17.08 -22.97 -17.03
C VAL A 708 -18.16 -23.98 -16.65
N ASN A 709 -19.29 -23.99 -17.35
CA ASN A 709 -20.38 -24.94 -17.07
C ASN A 709 -20.02 -26.37 -17.41
N ALA A 710 -19.21 -26.59 -18.45
CA ALA A 710 -18.63 -27.89 -18.77
C ALA A 710 -17.54 -28.33 -17.78
N GLY A 711 -17.05 -27.43 -16.91
CA GLY A 711 -15.98 -27.70 -15.96
C GLY A 711 -14.59 -27.77 -16.61
N SER A 712 -14.42 -27.18 -17.79
CA SER A 712 -13.19 -27.29 -18.58
C SER A 712 -12.96 -26.02 -19.40
N VAL A 713 -12.37 -24.99 -18.77
CA VAL A 713 -11.94 -23.78 -19.47
C VAL A 713 -10.59 -24.02 -20.17
N PRO A 714 -10.50 -23.91 -21.50
CA PRO A 714 -9.26 -24.10 -22.23
C PRO A 714 -8.16 -23.11 -21.83
N THR A 715 -6.90 -23.53 -21.87
CA THR A 715 -5.75 -22.64 -21.63
C THR A 715 -5.66 -21.49 -22.64
N SER A 716 -6.20 -21.66 -23.85
CA SER A 716 -6.32 -20.58 -24.83
C SER A 716 -7.17 -19.41 -24.34
N CYS A 717 -8.07 -19.64 -23.38
CA CYS A 717 -8.87 -18.59 -22.73
C CYS A 717 -8.05 -17.74 -21.74
N MET A 718 -6.90 -18.25 -21.28
CA MET A 718 -6.00 -17.61 -20.31
C MET A 718 -4.84 -16.87 -21.00
N ALA A 719 -5.03 -16.42 -22.23
CA ALA A 719 -4.02 -15.70 -23.00
C ALA A 719 -4.25 -14.19 -22.97
N VAL A 720 -3.15 -13.43 -22.91
CA VAL A 720 -3.18 -11.96 -23.01
C VAL A 720 -2.79 -11.52 -24.42
N THR A 721 -3.48 -10.51 -24.94
CA THR A 721 -3.07 -9.78 -26.15
C THR A 721 -2.40 -8.48 -25.75
N ASN A 722 -1.41 -8.03 -26.53
CA ASN A 722 -0.62 -6.82 -26.23
C ASN A 722 -1.48 -5.57 -25.98
N GLY A 723 -2.67 -5.51 -26.57
CA GLY A 723 -3.59 -4.40 -26.36
C GLY A 723 -4.22 -4.37 -24.96
N MET A 724 -4.47 -5.52 -24.34
CA MET A 724 -5.13 -5.58 -23.03
C MET A 724 -4.23 -5.09 -21.91
N SER A 725 -2.90 -5.18 -22.06
CA SER A 725 -1.94 -4.74 -21.05
C SER A 725 -1.50 -3.29 -21.20
N THR A 726 -2.01 -2.52 -22.16
CA THR A 726 -1.60 -1.12 -22.32
C THR A 726 -2.29 -0.21 -21.31
N ILE A 727 -1.59 0.88 -20.93
CA ILE A 727 -2.15 1.94 -20.09
C ILE A 727 -3.35 2.65 -20.76
N THR A 728 -3.39 2.67 -22.10
CA THR A 728 -4.48 3.30 -22.87
C THR A 728 -5.73 2.44 -22.93
N PHE A 729 -5.66 1.18 -22.49
CA PHE A 729 -6.84 0.34 -22.39
C PHE A 729 -7.74 0.90 -21.29
N ASP A 730 -8.88 1.44 -21.69
CA ASP A 730 -9.83 2.06 -20.77
C ASP A 730 -10.99 1.09 -20.48
N PRO A 731 -11.06 0.47 -19.29
CA PRO A 731 -12.15 -0.44 -18.95
C PRO A 731 -13.50 0.26 -18.84
N LEU A 732 -13.54 1.59 -18.77
CA LEU A 732 -14.77 2.40 -18.77
C LEU A 732 -15.26 2.78 -20.18
N SER A 733 -14.46 2.52 -21.22
CA SER A 733 -14.78 2.91 -22.59
C SER A 733 -16.13 2.37 -23.05
N SER A 734 -16.90 3.25 -23.71
CA SER A 734 -18.15 2.88 -24.39
C SER A 734 -17.92 2.16 -25.73
N ALA A 735 -16.67 2.06 -26.19
CA ALA A 735 -16.25 1.31 -27.37
C ALA A 735 -15.39 0.10 -26.98
N PRO A 736 -15.50 -1.04 -27.69
CA PRO A 736 -14.64 -2.21 -27.45
C PRO A 736 -13.16 -1.83 -27.58
N ASN A 737 -12.36 -2.11 -26.54
CA ASN A 737 -10.91 -1.89 -26.59
C ASN A 737 -10.21 -3.20 -26.97
N ASN A 738 -9.42 -3.20 -28.04
CA ASN A 738 -8.62 -4.36 -28.46
C ASN A 738 -9.41 -5.68 -28.62
N GLY A 739 -10.65 -5.58 -29.12
CA GLY A 739 -11.55 -6.73 -29.30
C GLY A 739 -12.23 -7.22 -28.02
N VAL A 740 -11.97 -6.56 -26.89
CA VAL A 740 -12.61 -6.82 -25.59
C VAL A 740 -13.87 -5.97 -25.46
N ALA A 741 -14.88 -6.46 -24.74
CA ALA A 741 -16.20 -5.84 -24.62
C ALA A 741 -16.15 -4.36 -24.15
N THR A 742 -17.23 -3.61 -24.38
CA THR A 742 -17.39 -2.24 -23.89
C THR A 742 -17.64 -2.24 -22.38
N GLY A 743 -17.09 -1.28 -21.64
CA GLY A 743 -17.45 -1.04 -20.25
C GLY A 743 -17.32 -2.28 -19.35
N ILE A 744 -16.10 -2.80 -19.23
CA ILE A 744 -15.81 -4.07 -18.55
C ILE A 744 -15.37 -3.91 -17.10
N LEU A 745 -15.49 -2.71 -16.52
CA LEU A 745 -15.19 -2.46 -15.10
C LEU A 745 -16.27 -3.06 -14.19
N ILE A 746 -16.34 -4.38 -14.18
CA ILE A 746 -17.37 -5.20 -13.53
C ILE A 746 -16.66 -6.12 -12.53
N GLY A 747 -16.85 -5.89 -11.24
CA GLY A 747 -16.16 -6.65 -10.20
C GLY A 747 -17.09 -7.42 -9.28
N SER A 748 -16.62 -7.78 -8.10
CA SER A 748 -17.35 -8.55 -7.08
C SER A 748 -17.55 -7.78 -5.77
N SER A 749 -16.96 -6.57 -5.68
CA SER A 749 -16.81 -5.84 -4.42
C SER A 749 -18.03 -5.00 -4.08
N ALA A 750 -17.91 -4.24 -2.99
CA ALA A 750 -18.98 -3.51 -2.32
C ALA A 750 -19.66 -2.45 -3.19
N TYR A 751 -18.94 -1.86 -4.14
CA TYR A 751 -19.43 -0.79 -5.00
C TYR A 751 -19.27 -1.13 -6.48
N GLU A 752 -20.23 -0.70 -7.28
CA GLU A 752 -20.28 -0.90 -8.73
C GLU A 752 -20.09 0.43 -9.46
N CYS A 753 -19.37 0.38 -10.57
CA CYS A 753 -19.34 1.48 -11.53
C CYS A 753 -20.61 1.44 -12.39
N GLN A 754 -21.63 2.20 -12.01
CA GLN A 754 -22.90 2.24 -12.74
C GLN A 754 -23.14 3.60 -13.41
N SER A 755 -23.56 3.56 -14.67
CA SER A 755 -24.00 4.75 -15.42
C SER A 755 -25.36 5.29 -14.95
N ALA A 756 -25.67 6.53 -15.34
CA ALA A 756 -26.99 7.13 -15.11
C ALA A 756 -28.14 6.38 -15.82
N GLY A 757 -27.84 5.54 -16.81
CA GLY A 757 -28.79 4.64 -17.47
C GLY A 757 -28.89 3.26 -16.84
N GLY A 758 -28.12 2.97 -15.80
CA GLY A 758 -28.17 1.71 -15.04
C GLY A 758 -27.23 0.62 -15.54
N ILE A 759 -26.46 0.88 -16.60
CA ILE A 759 -25.44 -0.04 -17.12
C ILE A 759 -24.25 -0.06 -16.16
N VAL A 760 -23.88 -1.25 -15.68
CA VAL A 760 -22.67 -1.48 -14.87
C VAL A 760 -21.46 -1.70 -15.79
N GLY A 761 -20.29 -1.24 -15.36
CA GLY A 761 -19.01 -1.38 -16.05
C GLY A 761 -18.73 -0.30 -17.08
N GLY A 762 -19.74 0.44 -17.54
CA GLY A 762 -19.55 1.58 -18.45
C GLY A 762 -19.06 2.85 -17.76
N GLY A 763 -18.53 3.80 -18.53
CA GLY A 763 -17.88 5.03 -18.00
C GLY A 763 -18.74 6.00 -17.20
N GLY A 764 -20.01 5.71 -16.98
CA GLY A 764 -20.90 6.64 -16.28
C GLY A 764 -20.62 6.81 -14.78
N CYS A 765 -19.77 5.99 -14.14
CA CYS A 765 -19.30 6.31 -12.78
C CYS A 765 -18.20 7.37 -12.76
N SER A 766 -17.47 7.58 -13.85
CA SER A 766 -16.48 8.65 -13.97
C SER A 766 -17.13 9.94 -14.48
N SER A 767 -16.79 11.08 -13.88
CA SER A 767 -17.30 12.39 -14.30
C SER A 767 -16.93 12.75 -15.74
N THR A 768 -15.88 12.15 -16.29
CA THR A 768 -15.40 12.37 -17.67
C THR A 768 -15.70 11.19 -18.60
N GLY A 769 -16.25 10.09 -18.08
CA GLY A 769 -16.49 8.89 -18.88
C GLY A 769 -15.25 8.02 -19.10
N VAL A 770 -14.09 8.38 -18.54
CA VAL A 770 -12.80 7.69 -18.72
C VAL A 770 -12.15 7.30 -17.40
N GLN A 771 -11.22 6.35 -17.45
CA GLN A 771 -10.51 5.79 -16.29
C GLN A 771 -9.56 6.73 -15.53
N ASN A 772 -9.38 7.99 -15.94
CA ASN A 772 -8.46 8.95 -15.30
C ASN A 772 -9.05 10.38 -15.29
N PRO A 773 -10.15 10.62 -14.57
CA PRO A 773 -10.74 11.96 -14.48
C PRO A 773 -9.73 12.97 -13.90
N PRO A 774 -9.60 14.18 -14.45
CA PRO A 774 -8.66 15.19 -13.96
C PRO A 774 -9.12 15.80 -12.63
N GLY A 775 -8.27 16.63 -12.02
CA GLY A 775 -8.64 17.44 -10.85
C GLY A 775 -9.92 18.26 -11.08
N GLY A 776 -10.83 18.23 -10.11
CA GLY A 776 -12.21 18.72 -10.20
C GLY A 776 -13.22 17.68 -10.71
N GLY A 777 -12.75 16.52 -11.18
CA GLY A 777 -13.57 15.36 -11.52
C GLY A 777 -13.85 14.45 -10.33
N ALA A 778 -14.55 13.34 -10.57
CA ALA A 778 -14.87 12.35 -9.54
C ALA A 778 -15.21 10.98 -10.11
N TYR A 779 -15.09 9.96 -9.27
CA TYR A 779 -15.87 8.73 -9.40
C TYR A 779 -17.09 8.78 -8.48
N THR A 780 -18.25 8.40 -8.99
CA THR A 780 -19.48 8.19 -8.22
C THR A 780 -19.93 6.76 -8.42
N MET A 781 -19.70 5.94 -7.40
CA MET A 781 -20.00 4.52 -7.40
C MET A 781 -21.22 4.23 -6.52
N THR A 782 -21.96 3.20 -6.91
CA THR A 782 -23.21 2.81 -6.25
C THR A 782 -23.01 1.46 -5.58
N ARG A 783 -23.54 1.27 -4.38
CA ARG A 783 -23.45 -0.01 -3.67
C ARG A 783 -24.00 -1.16 -4.52
N PHE A 784 -23.30 -2.30 -4.52
CA PHE A 784 -23.76 -3.52 -5.16
C PHE A 784 -25.12 -3.97 -4.59
N GLY A 785 -26.12 -3.96 -5.47
CA GLY A 785 -27.52 -4.25 -5.16
C GLY A 785 -28.41 -3.01 -5.07
N CYS A 786 -27.85 -1.82 -5.35
CA CYS A 786 -28.58 -0.59 -5.56
C CYS A 786 -28.59 -0.18 -7.03
N SER A 787 -29.60 0.59 -7.42
CA SER A 787 -29.75 1.16 -8.76
C SER A 787 -29.56 2.66 -8.69
N ARG A 788 -28.54 3.18 -9.36
CA ARG A 788 -28.27 4.61 -9.51
C ARG A 788 -29.40 5.34 -10.23
N VAL A 789 -30.07 4.66 -11.17
CA VAL A 789 -31.18 5.22 -11.96
C VAL A 789 -32.39 5.52 -11.07
N THR A 790 -32.76 4.57 -10.22
CA THR A 790 -33.99 4.64 -9.44
C THR A 790 -33.77 5.07 -7.99
N GLY A 791 -32.53 5.00 -7.52
CA GLY A 791 -32.18 5.16 -6.10
C GLY A 791 -32.60 3.97 -5.23
N ASN A 792 -33.25 2.95 -5.80
CA ASN A 792 -33.75 1.80 -5.06
C ASN A 792 -32.64 0.78 -4.80
N CYS A 793 -32.68 0.15 -3.64
CA CYS A 793 -31.79 -0.93 -3.26
C CYS A 793 -32.58 -2.20 -2.97
N ASN A 794 -31.94 -3.35 -3.19
CA ASN A 794 -32.41 -4.62 -2.66
C ASN A 794 -32.60 -4.50 -1.14
N ALA A 795 -33.63 -5.16 -0.61
CA ALA A 795 -33.82 -5.24 0.82
C ALA A 795 -32.61 -5.96 1.46
N PRO A 796 -32.14 -5.53 2.64
CA PRO A 796 -31.02 -6.15 3.35
C PRO A 796 -31.17 -7.67 3.47
N GLY A 797 -30.16 -8.41 3.03
CA GLY A 797 -30.13 -9.88 3.06
C GLY A 797 -31.15 -10.60 2.15
N ALA A 798 -31.91 -9.87 1.31
CA ALA A 798 -33.01 -10.46 0.55
C ALA A 798 -32.58 -11.18 -0.73
N ASN A 799 -31.45 -10.80 -1.34
CA ASN A 799 -30.99 -11.40 -2.58
C ASN A 799 -29.51 -11.82 -2.52
N PRO A 800 -29.22 -13.14 -2.44
CA PRO A 800 -27.86 -13.64 -2.39
C PRO A 800 -27.04 -13.37 -3.67
N THR A 801 -27.70 -13.27 -4.82
CA THR A 801 -26.99 -13.17 -6.10
C THR A 801 -26.71 -11.72 -6.49
N SER A 802 -27.53 -10.76 -6.08
CA SER A 802 -27.42 -9.37 -6.51
C SER A 802 -27.13 -8.37 -5.40
N THR A 803 -26.41 -8.81 -4.36
CA THR A 803 -25.97 -7.96 -3.24
C THR A 803 -24.57 -8.39 -2.86
N TYR A 804 -23.77 -7.45 -2.38
CA TYR A 804 -22.44 -7.75 -1.87
C TYR A 804 -22.47 -8.87 -0.83
N PHE A 805 -21.64 -9.90 -1.02
CA PHE A 805 -21.66 -11.11 -0.20
C PHE A 805 -21.29 -10.85 1.27
N ARG A 806 -20.56 -9.76 1.54
CA ARG A 806 -20.29 -9.28 2.91
C ARG A 806 -21.16 -8.07 3.29
N SER A 807 -22.34 -7.87 2.72
CA SER A 807 -23.21 -6.74 3.09
C SER A 807 -23.63 -6.76 4.58
N ALA A 808 -23.99 -5.60 5.13
CA ALA A 808 -24.45 -5.50 6.51
C ALA A 808 -25.72 -6.33 6.77
N GLY A 809 -26.62 -6.43 5.79
CA GLY A 809 -27.78 -7.33 5.82
C GLY A 809 -27.41 -8.80 5.79
N THR A 810 -26.34 -9.16 5.09
CA THR A 810 -25.81 -10.52 5.08
C THR A 810 -25.20 -10.88 6.45
N LEU A 811 -24.46 -9.95 7.06
CA LEU A 811 -23.98 -10.10 8.45
C LEU A 811 -25.15 -10.18 9.45
N ALA A 812 -26.15 -9.31 9.32
CA ALA A 812 -27.32 -9.31 10.19
C ALA A 812 -28.03 -10.67 10.15
N LEU A 813 -28.15 -11.26 8.96
CA LEU A 813 -28.76 -12.57 8.73
C LEU A 813 -27.94 -13.71 9.33
N ALA A 814 -26.60 -13.64 9.25
CA ALA A 814 -25.72 -14.59 9.92
C ALA A 814 -25.88 -14.54 11.46
N ILE A 815 -25.94 -13.34 12.03
CA ILE A 815 -26.15 -13.14 13.48
C ILE A 815 -27.53 -13.68 13.89
N TRP A 816 -28.59 -13.32 13.15
CA TRP A 816 -29.95 -13.80 13.42
C TRP A 816 -30.09 -15.32 13.31
N ALA A 817 -29.39 -15.93 12.35
CA ALA A 817 -29.42 -17.38 12.17
C ALA A 817 -28.71 -18.13 13.32
N GLY A 818 -27.85 -17.46 14.08
CA GLY A 818 -27.06 -18.06 15.15
C GLY A 818 -25.99 -19.03 14.63
N THR A 819 -25.59 -18.89 13.37
CA THR A 819 -24.50 -19.69 12.78
C THR A 819 -23.16 -19.19 13.29
N ASN A 820 -22.27 -20.11 13.69
CA ASN A 820 -20.99 -19.78 14.30
C ASN A 820 -19.79 -20.39 13.57
N GLY A 821 -20.03 -21.09 12.47
CA GLY A 821 -19.01 -21.77 11.68
C GLY A 821 -18.60 -23.14 12.21
N ASP A 822 -19.25 -23.65 13.26
CA ASP A 822 -19.14 -25.05 13.64
C ASP A 822 -20.08 -25.87 12.76
N ALA A 823 -19.50 -26.74 11.92
CA ALA A 823 -20.27 -27.54 10.97
C ALA A 823 -21.37 -28.41 11.62
N ASN A 824 -21.19 -28.87 12.86
CA ASN A 824 -22.21 -29.65 13.56
C ASN A 824 -23.34 -28.76 14.07
N HIS A 825 -23.01 -27.63 14.69
CA HIS A 825 -24.00 -26.64 15.16
C HIS A 825 -24.78 -26.07 13.98
N ASP A 826 -24.08 -25.61 12.95
CA ASP A 826 -24.67 -24.98 11.78
C ASP A 826 -25.52 -25.97 10.98
N SER A 827 -25.12 -27.25 10.90
CA SER A 827 -25.96 -28.30 10.29
C SER A 827 -27.27 -28.51 11.05
N VAL A 828 -27.25 -28.40 12.39
CA VAL A 828 -28.46 -28.48 13.23
C VAL A 828 -29.35 -27.25 12.99
N ILE A 829 -28.76 -26.07 12.89
CA ILE A 829 -29.47 -24.82 12.57
C ILE A 829 -30.15 -24.91 11.20
N VAL A 830 -29.43 -25.39 10.18
CA VAL A 830 -29.99 -25.63 8.84
C VAL A 830 -31.13 -26.65 8.88
N GLY A 831 -30.95 -27.77 9.60
CA GLY A 831 -31.99 -28.77 9.77
C GLY A 831 -33.25 -28.20 10.42
N SER A 832 -33.10 -27.32 11.41
CA SER A 832 -34.19 -26.60 12.08
C SER A 832 -34.93 -25.65 11.14
N ALA A 833 -34.20 -24.83 10.38
CA ALA A 833 -34.79 -23.92 9.40
C ALA A 833 -35.53 -24.68 8.28
N ALA A 834 -34.92 -25.75 7.75
CA ALA A 834 -35.50 -26.60 6.71
C ALA A 834 -36.78 -27.31 7.19
N PHE A 835 -36.81 -27.79 8.44
CA PHE A 835 -38.01 -28.38 9.04
C PHE A 835 -39.21 -27.41 9.06
N CYS A 836 -38.93 -26.12 9.22
CA CYS A 836 -39.93 -25.07 9.32
C CYS A 836 -40.45 -24.56 7.98
N PHE A 837 -39.89 -25.03 6.86
CA PHE A 837 -40.34 -24.68 5.52
C PHE A 837 -41.84 -24.92 5.33
N ASN A 838 -42.54 -23.86 4.91
CA ASN A 838 -43.97 -23.84 4.64
C ASN A 838 -44.88 -24.32 5.79
N LYS A 839 -44.37 -24.29 7.04
CA LYS A 839 -45.18 -24.59 8.23
C LYS A 839 -46.07 -23.39 8.60
N ALA A 840 -47.26 -23.68 9.15
CA ALA A 840 -48.18 -22.65 9.61
C ALA A 840 -47.55 -21.76 10.69
N VAL A 841 -47.87 -20.47 10.65
CA VAL A 841 -47.37 -19.49 11.63
C VAL A 841 -47.77 -19.91 13.05
N GLY A 842 -46.81 -19.91 13.98
CA GLY A 842 -46.99 -20.38 15.36
C GLY A 842 -46.67 -21.86 15.59
N THR A 843 -46.17 -22.57 14.57
CA THR A 843 -45.66 -23.94 14.74
C THR A 843 -44.54 -23.96 15.78
N ALA A 844 -44.64 -24.84 16.77
CA ALA A 844 -43.63 -24.98 17.83
C ALA A 844 -42.24 -25.27 17.23
N GLY A 845 -41.22 -24.56 17.70
CA GLY A 845 -39.86 -24.63 17.16
C GLY A 845 -39.62 -23.81 15.88
N CYS A 846 -40.67 -23.26 15.26
CA CYS A 846 -40.55 -22.45 14.03
C CYS A 846 -40.71 -20.96 14.25
N THR A 847 -41.04 -20.53 15.47
CA THR A 847 -41.40 -19.14 15.74
C THR A 847 -40.25 -18.16 15.48
N GLN A 848 -38.99 -18.54 15.74
CA GLN A 848 -37.82 -17.71 15.39
C GLN A 848 -37.70 -17.51 13.87
N TRP A 849 -37.86 -18.59 13.10
CA TRP A 849 -37.75 -18.60 11.64
C TRP A 849 -38.90 -17.84 10.98
N GLN A 850 -40.07 -17.83 11.62
CA GLN A 850 -41.26 -17.13 11.15
C GLN A 850 -41.23 -15.61 11.43
N ARG A 851 -40.25 -15.11 12.20
CA ARG A 851 -40.09 -13.70 12.63
C ARG A 851 -38.87 -13.00 12.03
N GLY A 852 -38.31 -13.51 10.93
CA GLY A 852 -37.00 -13.11 10.39
C GLY A 852 -36.78 -11.62 10.06
N ILE A 853 -35.55 -11.30 9.62
CA ILE A 853 -35.08 -9.93 9.32
C ILE A 853 -35.97 -9.25 8.27
N GLY A 854 -36.47 -8.05 8.59
CA GLY A 854 -37.36 -7.28 7.73
C GLY A 854 -38.85 -7.54 7.92
N ASN A 855 -39.26 -8.38 8.89
CA ASN A 855 -40.67 -8.70 9.14
C ASN A 855 -41.10 -8.52 10.63
N PRO A 856 -41.23 -7.27 11.11
CA PRO A 856 -41.67 -7.01 12.47
C PRO A 856 -43.19 -7.25 12.60
N GLY A 857 -43.62 -8.44 13.04
CA GLY A 857 -45.06 -8.73 13.15
C GLY A 857 -45.46 -10.17 13.49
N THR A 858 -46.73 -10.50 13.22
CA THR A 858 -47.45 -11.74 13.60
C THR A 858 -46.91 -13.04 12.99
N GLY A 859 -45.74 -13.00 12.35
CA GLY A 859 -45.05 -14.11 11.70
C GLY A 859 -45.57 -14.43 10.29
N THR A 860 -44.67 -14.87 9.41
CA THR A 860 -45.00 -15.41 8.07
C THR A 860 -44.46 -16.84 7.92
N PRO A 861 -45.06 -17.68 7.06
CA PRO A 861 -44.49 -19.00 6.76
C PRO A 861 -43.05 -18.89 6.25
N VAL A 862 -42.19 -19.81 6.68
CA VAL A 862 -40.80 -19.86 6.23
C VAL A 862 -40.77 -20.25 4.76
N ASN A 863 -40.12 -19.45 3.92
CA ASN A 863 -40.04 -19.67 2.48
C ASN A 863 -38.65 -20.16 2.03
N VAL A 864 -38.52 -20.50 0.74
CA VAL A 864 -37.26 -21.01 0.18
C VAL A 864 -36.13 -19.99 0.26
N ALA A 865 -36.42 -18.69 0.13
CA ALA A 865 -35.40 -17.64 0.22
C ALA A 865 -34.81 -17.58 1.64
N GLN A 866 -35.64 -17.71 2.68
CA GLN A 866 -35.18 -17.75 4.08
C GLN A 866 -34.37 -19.01 4.39
N VAL A 867 -34.78 -20.18 3.90
CA VAL A 867 -34.01 -21.43 4.11
C VAL A 867 -32.67 -21.37 3.38
N SER A 868 -32.65 -20.89 2.13
CA SER A 868 -31.40 -20.71 1.36
C SER A 868 -30.46 -19.69 2.02
N ALA A 869 -31.02 -18.65 2.63
CA ALA A 869 -30.28 -17.67 3.42
C ALA A 869 -29.54 -18.32 4.60
N VAL A 870 -30.18 -19.22 5.36
CA VAL A 870 -29.54 -19.93 6.49
C VAL A 870 -28.49 -20.94 5.99
N ILE A 871 -28.79 -21.67 4.91
CA ILE A 871 -27.88 -22.65 4.31
C ILE A 871 -26.58 -21.97 3.85
N ARG A 872 -26.66 -20.74 3.30
CA ARG A 872 -25.49 -19.97 2.87
C ARG A 872 -24.42 -19.90 3.97
N PHE A 873 -24.78 -19.54 5.19
CA PHE A 873 -23.81 -19.36 6.28
C PHE A 873 -23.28 -20.64 6.89
N SER A 874 -24.06 -21.72 6.81
CA SER A 874 -23.67 -23.02 7.35
C SER A 874 -22.48 -23.68 6.64
N GLN A 875 -22.16 -23.23 5.42
CA GLN A 875 -21.01 -23.69 4.64
C GLN A 875 -19.82 -22.72 4.72
N ASP A 876 -20.04 -21.51 5.24
CA ASP A 876 -19.11 -20.37 5.15
C ASP A 876 -18.41 -20.08 6.48
N GLY A 877 -18.22 -21.14 7.28
CA GLY A 877 -17.91 -21.05 8.69
C GLY A 877 -16.96 -19.91 9.04
N ASN A 878 -17.57 -18.84 9.56
CA ASN A 878 -16.99 -17.64 10.14
C ASN A 878 -16.83 -16.40 9.21
N PHE A 879 -17.65 -15.38 9.45
CA PHE A 879 -17.55 -14.06 8.78
C PHE A 879 -16.19 -13.37 9.03
N ILE A 880 -15.49 -13.75 10.09
CA ILE A 880 -14.16 -13.26 10.49
C ILE A 880 -13.12 -14.39 10.55
N SER A 881 -13.39 -15.61 10.06
CA SER A 881 -12.37 -16.65 10.06
C SER A 881 -12.40 -17.54 8.80
N PRO A 882 -11.32 -18.29 8.53
CA PRO A 882 -10.13 -18.39 9.35
C PRO A 882 -9.25 -17.14 9.27
N PHE A 883 -8.96 -16.53 10.43
CA PHE A 883 -7.67 -15.88 10.60
C PHE A 883 -6.64 -17.00 10.55
N ASN A 884 -5.48 -16.74 9.97
CA ASN A 884 -4.43 -17.75 9.97
C ASN A 884 -3.86 -17.90 11.38
N TRP A 885 -4.46 -18.78 12.18
CA TRP A 885 -4.06 -19.14 13.53
C TRP A 885 -3.03 -20.26 13.52
N LEU A 886 -1.86 -20.10 12.91
CA LEU A 886 -0.85 -21.17 12.95
C LEU A 886 -0.33 -21.33 14.39
N PRO A 887 -0.64 -22.43 15.10
CA PRO A 887 -0.07 -22.70 16.41
C PRO A 887 1.33 -23.28 16.17
N GLY A 888 2.37 -22.64 16.71
CA GLY A 888 3.73 -23.21 16.73
C GLY A 888 4.76 -22.57 15.81
N ILE A 889 4.44 -21.46 15.15
CA ILE A 889 5.41 -20.59 14.49
C ILE A 889 5.72 -19.43 15.47
N PRO A 890 6.98 -19.23 15.93
CA PRO A 890 7.31 -18.18 16.92
C PRO A 890 6.81 -16.81 16.47
N ALA A 891 6.49 -15.92 17.42
CA ALA A 891 5.91 -14.58 17.19
C ALA A 891 6.70 -13.66 16.24
N ALA A 892 7.88 -14.07 15.79
CA ALA A 892 8.70 -13.34 14.85
C ALA A 892 8.83 -14.05 13.48
N CYS A 893 8.28 -15.27 13.31
CA CYS A 893 8.28 -16.02 12.06
C CYS A 893 7.12 -15.68 11.10
N CYS A 894 6.12 -14.94 11.55
CA CYS A 894 5.10 -14.25 10.75
C CYS A 894 4.67 -13.02 11.57
N PRO A 895 4.47 -11.81 11.01
CA PRO A 895 3.85 -10.73 11.76
C PRO A 895 2.39 -11.08 12.18
N PHE A 896 1.83 -12.12 11.55
CA PHE A 896 0.54 -12.77 11.82
C PHE A 896 0.51 -13.49 13.16
N THR A 897 0.29 -12.73 14.24
CA THR A 897 0.22 -13.23 15.62
C THR A 897 -0.93 -14.23 15.82
N SER A 898 -0.71 -15.23 16.68
CA SER A 898 -1.73 -16.13 17.25
C SER A 898 -2.63 -15.49 18.33
N ASN A 899 -2.70 -14.16 18.38
CA ASN A 899 -3.54 -13.42 19.33
C ASN A 899 -4.94 -13.21 18.74
N PRO A 900 -6.03 -13.33 19.54
CA PRO A 900 -7.39 -13.05 19.06
C PRO A 900 -7.42 -11.76 18.24
N PRO A 901 -8.25 -11.70 17.18
CA PRO A 901 -8.13 -10.63 16.21
C PRO A 901 -8.43 -9.30 16.90
N VAL A 902 -7.55 -8.33 16.67
CA VAL A 902 -7.61 -7.04 17.38
C VAL A 902 -8.50 -6.08 16.65
N GLY A 903 -9.21 -5.24 17.41
CA GLY A 903 -10.00 -4.14 16.87
C GLY A 903 -11.28 -4.55 16.17
N ILE A 904 -11.65 -5.84 16.14
CA ILE A 904 -12.96 -6.26 15.64
C ILE A 904 -14.04 -5.81 16.60
N GLN A 905 -15.11 -5.24 16.06
CA GLN A 905 -16.25 -4.82 16.84
C GLN A 905 -16.96 -6.05 17.44
N SER A 906 -17.17 -6.04 18.76
CA SER A 906 -18.08 -7.01 19.40
C SER A 906 -19.43 -6.92 18.70
N ALA A 907 -20.07 -8.07 18.44
CA ALA A 907 -21.34 -8.16 17.71
C ALA A 907 -22.29 -7.01 18.10
N THR A 908 -22.49 -6.07 17.18
CA THR A 908 -23.29 -4.89 17.47
C THR A 908 -24.76 -5.23 17.43
N PRO A 909 -25.56 -4.66 18.34
CA PRO A 909 -27.01 -4.78 18.25
C PRO A 909 -27.62 -3.98 17.10
N VAL A 910 -26.83 -3.11 16.44
CA VAL A 910 -27.28 -2.22 15.37
C VAL A 910 -26.28 -2.23 14.21
N LEU A 911 -26.75 -2.51 13.00
CA LEU A 911 -26.00 -2.44 11.75
C LEU A 911 -26.66 -1.43 10.80
N PHE A 912 -25.88 -0.84 9.90
CA PHE A 912 -26.35 0.15 8.93
C PHE A 912 -26.14 -0.36 7.50
N GLU A 913 -27.18 -0.28 6.68
CA GLU A 913 -27.10 -0.61 5.25
C GLU A 913 -27.79 0.50 4.44
N GLY A 914 -27.06 1.60 4.23
CA GLY A 914 -27.58 2.79 3.56
C GLY A 914 -28.57 3.50 4.46
N THR A 915 -29.82 3.59 4.00
CA THR A 915 -30.91 4.17 4.79
C THR A 915 -31.55 3.17 5.76
N ALA A 916 -31.20 1.89 5.70
CA ALA A 916 -31.73 0.86 6.59
C ALA A 916 -30.91 0.76 7.88
N THR A 917 -31.61 0.65 9.01
CA THR A 917 -31.03 0.30 10.32
C THR A 917 -31.52 -1.10 10.70
N LEU A 918 -30.59 -2.00 10.96
CA LEU A 918 -30.86 -3.41 11.23
C LEU A 918 -30.56 -3.73 12.68
N ASN A 919 -31.49 -4.40 13.35
CA ASN A 919 -31.32 -4.88 14.73
C ASN A 919 -31.43 -6.40 14.70
N PRO A 920 -30.33 -7.13 14.48
CA PRO A 920 -30.37 -8.60 14.33
C PRO A 920 -30.74 -9.34 15.63
N CYS A 921 -30.71 -8.65 16.78
CA CYS A 921 -30.95 -9.22 18.09
C CYS A 921 -31.99 -8.40 18.87
N SER A 922 -32.88 -9.07 19.60
CA SER A 922 -33.78 -8.40 20.53
C SER A 922 -33.19 -8.40 21.95
N ILE A 923 -33.41 -7.33 22.72
CA ILE A 923 -33.01 -7.30 24.14
C ILE A 923 -34.14 -7.93 24.95
N ASP A 924 -33.91 -9.12 25.48
CA ASP A 924 -34.68 -9.66 26.59
C ASP A 924 -34.29 -8.92 27.88
N SER A 925 -35.30 -8.36 28.55
CA SER A 925 -35.16 -7.70 29.85
C SER A 925 -34.61 -8.59 30.98
N VAL A 926 -34.61 -9.92 30.81
CA VAL A 926 -34.17 -10.90 31.82
C VAL A 926 -32.81 -11.51 31.49
N ASN A 927 -32.54 -11.85 30.22
CA ASN A 927 -31.35 -12.60 29.81
C ASN A 927 -30.32 -11.82 28.96
N GLY A 928 -30.63 -10.58 28.54
CA GLY A 928 -29.76 -9.81 27.64
C GLY A 928 -30.17 -9.98 26.17
N TYR A 929 -29.21 -9.93 25.23
CA TYR A 929 -29.51 -10.17 23.81
C TYR A 929 -30.04 -11.61 23.61
N ASP A 930 -31.12 -11.80 22.85
CA ASP A 930 -31.70 -13.14 22.54
C ASP A 930 -31.14 -13.79 21.26
N CYS A 931 -30.04 -13.21 20.77
CA CYS A 931 -29.03 -13.83 19.93
C CYS A 931 -27.75 -13.98 20.80
#